data_AF-A0A953U4P1-F1
#
_entry.id   AF-A0A953U4P1-F1
#
_cell.length_a   1.000
_cell.length_b   1.000
_cell.length_c   1.000
_cell.angle_alpha   90.00
_cell.angle_beta   90.00
_cell.angle_gamma   90.00
#
_symmetry.space_group_name_H-M   'P 1'
#
loop_
_entity.id
_entity.type
_entity.pdbx_description
1 polymer ?
#
loop_
_entity_poly.entity_id
_entity_poly.type
_entity_poly.pdbx_seq_one_letter_code
_entity_poly.pdbx_strand_id
1 'polypeptide(L)'
;MEPLYLQGCRHDILGHYLKAIGLLRVLARCPDQDYRDPDAEGWWDMDQACFCLRSEKYPTMEKLVEFFEKGYQPTPVMAAWNKEIGGNGNIAKEFHASCEWEIAAAYASEVVSAADKKKPVNALKRTSAEAFAAYRDDSRHDLSEVLDAVAVPRFCRSSDNPVFLAKGIAGRAHLWRSYWEYLEVFAKLRKAKKKEGFISLLAATLAGRGTAQPAKGKGTPFFPDAIKGYNIGSGWVQENYPFNALDYVLAVEGAFALRGTAARTIGASSKRFVAFPFVFDAGEDLVDDGNEIKGTASALWLPLWSSHTTFAELASFISDAQARLPGKDARFSAEFVRALNAQGVDAGFSGWQEFRFKMKGSRVPWITTGRYVGTSSAQGNPPDTSRANATLLNRGLAPLDESRFLDQFDMAWKGSKADSRSPHPVRAAINAAMETAAHEPTPHHCLALLESIFSACRQMCVSESFREKLRGRRASFFEALPMEEWNELLNPLEKQAEFRIARSLASITGLQRQSNGDYSPAQPMLGSLLPLTRGRSGWFLPEKKGDRTQQDVWTGADLPYDLAAVLRRRYMDSLKDEQPALRAVYGAKLDDVLAFLRGELDDRLIARWTEAMSLIGWHFGKDPDDENAPESASEKAVEEAAIEDDRQPLAMTSEGIEPAYAALRTLLELECEWQGKERAQWKKRRSQQPFALLCQRSASSLPLAVSEAFRWISIWGVRNPWGAAARAETPRITGRYVVRLDHGNISSAVWDQQLADRLAAAVCIPLRWQDCWQLYRAVTLPPGI
;
A
#
# COMPACT_ATOMS: atom_id res chain seq x y z
N MET A 1 26.31 7.57 -37.07
CA MET A 1 26.56 8.85 -36.39
C MET A 1 26.69 8.55 -34.91
N GLU A 2 27.74 9.03 -34.27
CA GLU A 2 27.93 8.83 -32.81
C GLU A 2 26.96 9.71 -32.02
N PRO A 3 26.42 9.23 -30.89
CA PRO A 3 25.56 10.02 -30.02
C PRO A 3 26.35 11.05 -29.21
N LEU A 4 25.70 12.17 -28.88
CA LEU A 4 26.21 13.17 -27.95
C LEU A 4 25.82 12.79 -26.52
N TYR A 5 26.82 12.54 -25.68
CA TYR A 5 26.65 12.25 -24.25
C TYR A 5 26.55 13.55 -23.45
N LEU A 6 25.34 13.86 -22.96
CA LEU A 6 25.04 15.09 -22.22
C LEU A 6 25.20 14.87 -20.72
N GLN A 7 26.44 14.85 -20.25
CA GLN A 7 26.80 14.62 -18.84
C GLN A 7 26.17 15.62 -17.85
N GLY A 8 25.76 16.80 -18.32
CA GLY A 8 25.01 17.80 -17.52
C GLY A 8 23.51 17.52 -17.40
N CYS A 9 23.02 16.41 -17.96
CA CYS A 9 21.64 15.94 -17.91
C CYS A 9 21.60 14.58 -17.21
N ARG A 10 21.38 14.58 -15.89
CA ARG A 10 21.20 13.36 -15.08
C ARG A 10 19.73 13.06 -14.81
N HIS A 11 19.40 11.78 -14.69
CA HIS A 11 18.05 11.31 -14.40
C HIS A 11 17.60 11.47 -12.94
N ASP A 12 18.53 11.60 -11.99
CA ASP A 12 18.30 11.56 -10.54
C ASP A 12 18.07 12.95 -9.93
N ILE A 13 18.10 13.99 -10.78
CA ILE A 13 17.84 15.38 -10.42
C ILE A 13 16.71 15.86 -11.32
N LEU A 14 15.55 16.24 -10.74
CA LEU A 14 14.36 16.58 -11.52
C LEU A 14 14.63 17.65 -12.58
N GLY A 15 15.32 18.74 -12.19
CA GLY A 15 15.62 19.81 -13.13
C GLY A 15 16.50 19.36 -14.31
N HIS A 16 17.43 18.44 -14.09
CA HIS A 16 18.23 17.85 -15.18
C HIS A 16 17.40 16.91 -16.06
N TYR A 17 16.55 16.09 -15.45
CA TYR A 17 15.63 15.21 -16.17
C TYR A 17 14.70 16.03 -17.08
N LEU A 18 14.06 17.06 -16.54
CA LEU A 18 13.17 17.93 -17.30
C LEU A 18 13.94 18.70 -18.37
N LYS A 19 15.15 19.18 -18.08
CA LYS A 19 16.02 19.83 -19.06
C LYS A 19 16.36 18.94 -20.25
N ALA A 20 16.59 17.65 -20.04
CA ALA A 20 16.84 16.69 -21.12
C ALA A 20 15.63 16.60 -22.07
N ILE A 21 14.42 16.45 -21.50
CA ILE A 21 13.17 16.47 -22.27
C ILE A 21 12.97 17.82 -22.94
N GLY A 22 13.28 18.92 -22.24
CA GLY A 22 13.20 20.27 -22.75
C GLY A 22 14.07 20.49 -23.97
N LEU A 23 15.31 19.99 -23.96
CA LEU A 23 16.22 20.03 -25.10
C LEU A 23 15.60 19.32 -26.32
N LEU A 24 15.11 18.09 -26.13
CA LEU A 24 14.48 17.32 -27.20
C LEU A 24 13.23 18.05 -27.75
N ARG A 25 12.42 18.63 -26.86
CA ARG A 25 11.23 19.41 -27.22
C ARG A 25 11.59 20.65 -28.05
N VAL A 26 12.59 21.44 -27.64
CA VAL A 26 12.91 22.71 -28.32
C VAL A 26 13.52 22.48 -29.70
N LEU A 27 14.27 21.39 -29.90
CA LEU A 27 14.77 20.98 -31.22
C LEU A 27 13.61 20.56 -32.14
N ALA A 28 12.70 19.73 -31.63
CA ALA A 28 11.56 19.22 -32.40
C ALA A 28 10.50 20.28 -32.71
N ARG A 29 10.29 21.25 -31.81
CA ARG A 29 9.22 22.26 -31.91
C ARG A 29 9.72 23.66 -32.27
N CYS A 30 11.00 23.84 -32.61
CA CYS A 30 11.55 25.13 -33.01
C CYS A 30 10.66 25.80 -34.08
N PRO A 31 10.18 27.05 -33.89
CA PRO A 31 9.30 27.70 -34.88
C PRO A 31 9.94 27.87 -36.26
N ASP A 32 11.26 28.09 -36.28
CA ASP A 32 12.05 28.25 -37.50
C ASP A 32 12.34 26.88 -38.14
N GLN A 33 11.85 26.65 -39.36
CA GLN A 33 12.02 25.39 -40.09
C GLN A 33 13.51 25.09 -40.36
N ASP A 34 14.33 26.12 -40.56
CA ASP A 34 15.76 25.97 -40.84
C ASP A 34 16.54 25.47 -39.63
N TYR A 35 15.99 25.60 -38.42
CA TYR A 35 16.59 25.11 -37.17
C TYR A 35 15.78 23.99 -36.49
N ARG A 36 14.62 23.61 -37.03
CA ARG A 36 13.82 22.50 -36.50
C ARG A 36 14.46 21.16 -36.85
N ASP A 37 14.47 20.24 -35.89
CA ASP A 37 14.83 18.84 -36.09
C ASP A 37 13.82 17.93 -35.37
N PRO A 38 12.75 17.48 -36.06
CA PRO A 38 11.74 16.61 -35.47
C PRO A 38 12.22 15.17 -35.26
N ASP A 39 13.27 14.77 -35.99
CA ASP A 39 13.82 13.41 -36.00
C ASP A 39 14.99 13.26 -35.00
N ALA A 40 15.27 14.32 -34.22
CA ALA A 40 16.18 14.22 -33.09
C ALA A 40 15.66 13.19 -32.08
N GLU A 41 16.51 12.25 -31.71
CA GLU A 41 16.21 11.18 -30.77
C GLU A 41 17.02 11.35 -29.49
N GLY A 42 16.42 10.99 -28.35
CA GLY A 42 17.12 10.95 -27.09
C GLY A 42 16.75 9.75 -26.22
N TRP A 43 17.68 9.34 -25.37
CA TRP A 43 17.55 8.20 -24.45
C TRP A 43 18.48 8.34 -23.25
N TRP A 44 18.27 7.51 -22.23
CA TRP A 44 19.13 7.46 -21.05
C TRP A 44 20.19 6.38 -21.20
N ASP A 45 21.45 6.76 -21.02
CA ASP A 45 22.55 5.83 -20.78
C ASP A 45 22.69 5.64 -19.26
N MET A 46 22.28 4.46 -18.78
CA MET A 46 22.29 4.13 -17.36
C MET A 46 23.70 3.86 -16.82
N ASP A 47 24.64 3.42 -17.66
CA ASP A 47 26.02 3.15 -17.26
C ASP A 47 26.77 4.46 -16.99
N GLN A 48 26.50 5.48 -17.81
CA GLN A 48 27.07 6.83 -17.66
C GLN A 48 26.18 7.79 -16.86
N ALA A 49 24.99 7.35 -16.46
CA ALA A 49 23.97 8.14 -15.75
C ALA A 49 23.67 9.50 -16.43
N CYS A 50 23.64 9.52 -17.76
CA CYS A 50 23.47 10.74 -18.56
C CYS A 50 22.47 10.56 -19.71
N PHE A 51 21.95 11.68 -20.21
CA PHE A 51 21.10 11.69 -21.40
C PHE A 51 21.94 11.71 -22.68
N CYS A 52 21.55 10.91 -23.66
CA CYS A 52 22.16 10.83 -24.97
C CYS A 52 21.26 11.50 -26.01
N LEU A 53 21.86 12.25 -26.93
CA LEU A 53 21.16 12.89 -28.06
C LEU A 53 21.77 12.42 -29.38
N ARG A 54 20.93 12.00 -30.32
CA ARG A 54 21.29 11.74 -31.72
C ARG A 54 20.47 12.64 -32.62
N SER A 55 21.15 13.41 -33.47
CA SER A 55 20.54 14.36 -34.39
C SER A 55 21.45 14.55 -35.60
N GLU A 56 20.89 14.41 -36.80
CA GLU A 56 21.65 14.64 -38.03
C GLU A 56 22.03 16.11 -38.21
N LYS A 57 21.16 17.01 -37.73
CA LYS A 57 21.33 18.47 -37.83
C LYS A 57 22.30 19.01 -36.78
N TYR A 58 22.31 18.38 -35.61
CA TYR A 58 23.13 18.76 -34.45
C TYR A 58 24.02 17.61 -33.96
N PRO A 59 24.95 17.10 -34.79
CA PRO A 59 25.79 15.95 -34.44
C PRO A 59 26.92 16.30 -33.46
N THR A 60 27.16 17.58 -33.20
CA THR A 60 28.27 18.08 -32.37
C THR A 60 27.80 19.14 -31.39
N MET A 61 28.57 19.34 -30.31
CA MET A 61 28.28 20.38 -29.32
C MET A 61 28.34 21.79 -29.96
N GLU A 62 29.25 22.02 -30.91
CA GLU A 62 29.38 23.29 -31.63
C GLU A 62 28.11 23.61 -32.44
N LYS A 63 27.47 22.59 -33.02
CA LYS A 63 26.21 22.76 -33.74
C LYS A 63 25.02 23.03 -32.82
N LEU A 64 24.99 22.41 -31.64
CA LEU A 64 24.01 22.77 -30.61
C LEU A 64 24.21 24.21 -30.12
N VAL A 65 25.45 24.65 -29.96
CA VAL A 65 25.76 26.06 -29.64
C VAL A 65 25.23 26.99 -30.72
N GLU A 66 25.42 26.65 -31.99
CA GLU A 66 24.86 27.40 -33.12
C GLU A 66 23.32 27.46 -33.07
N PHE A 67 22.64 26.36 -32.71
CA PHE A 67 21.19 26.34 -32.50
C PHE A 67 20.77 27.33 -31.41
N PHE A 68 21.36 27.26 -30.23
CA PHE A 68 21.02 28.18 -29.13
C PHE A 68 21.34 29.64 -29.45
N GLU A 69 22.37 29.88 -30.26
CA GLU A 69 22.76 31.22 -30.66
C GLU A 69 21.85 31.83 -31.74
N LYS A 70 21.34 31.02 -32.67
CA LYS A 70 20.63 31.53 -33.85
C LYS A 70 19.16 31.10 -33.90
N GLY A 71 18.88 29.82 -33.67
CA GLY A 71 17.56 29.21 -33.86
C GLY A 71 16.66 29.15 -32.63
N TYR A 72 17.22 29.15 -31.41
CA TYR A 72 16.41 28.95 -30.21
C TYR A 72 15.42 30.10 -29.97
N GLN A 73 14.14 29.72 -29.82
CA GLN A 73 13.03 30.55 -29.38
C GLN A 73 12.29 29.84 -28.24
N PRO A 74 12.08 30.50 -27.08
CA PRO A 74 11.35 29.93 -25.96
C PRO A 74 9.84 29.86 -26.23
N THR A 75 9.15 28.94 -25.57
CA THR A 75 7.68 28.93 -25.53
C THR A 75 7.18 30.22 -24.85
N PRO A 76 6.32 31.02 -25.51
CA PRO A 76 5.93 32.36 -25.06
C PRO A 76 4.81 32.30 -24.00
N VAL A 77 4.98 31.51 -22.95
CA VAL A 77 3.99 31.40 -21.87
C VAL A 77 4.16 32.50 -20.82
N MET A 78 3.05 33.14 -20.46
CA MET A 78 3.00 34.19 -19.44
C MET A 78 1.88 33.90 -18.44
N ALA A 79 2.05 34.38 -17.22
CA ALA A 79 1.09 34.15 -16.13
C ALA A 79 -0.11 35.10 -16.20
N ALA A 80 -0.89 35.05 -17.29
CA ALA A 80 -2.05 35.91 -17.55
C ALA A 80 -3.14 35.85 -16.45
N TRP A 81 -3.11 34.81 -15.62
CA TRP A 81 -4.00 34.58 -14.48
C TRP A 81 -3.50 35.15 -13.16
N ASN A 82 -2.34 35.81 -13.15
CA ASN A 82 -1.76 36.49 -12.01
C ASN A 82 -1.69 37.99 -12.28
N LYS A 83 -1.56 38.80 -11.22
CA LYS A 83 -1.32 40.24 -11.36
C LYS A 83 0.04 40.54 -12.00
N GLU A 84 0.99 39.63 -11.84
CA GLU A 84 2.33 39.70 -12.40
C GLU A 84 2.48 38.59 -13.44
N ILE A 85 2.62 38.99 -14.71
CA ILE A 85 2.73 38.06 -15.85
C ILE A 85 4.09 37.36 -15.97
N GLY A 86 5.12 37.90 -15.29
CA GLY A 86 6.48 37.34 -15.23
C GLY A 86 7.49 37.98 -16.18
N GLY A 87 7.10 38.35 -17.41
CA GLY A 87 7.99 38.96 -18.42
C GLY A 87 7.67 40.42 -18.75
N ASN A 88 8.68 41.17 -19.20
CA ASN A 88 8.51 42.54 -19.71
C ASN A 88 8.40 42.58 -21.24
N GLY A 89 7.80 43.63 -21.80
CA GLY A 89 7.59 43.73 -23.25
C GLY A 89 8.88 43.76 -24.08
N ASN A 90 10.00 44.23 -23.49
CA ASN A 90 11.29 44.30 -24.18
C ASN A 90 11.88 42.89 -24.42
N ILE A 91 11.87 42.04 -23.39
CA ILE A 91 12.37 40.66 -23.52
C ILE A 91 11.44 39.82 -24.39
N ALA A 92 10.12 40.05 -24.31
CA ALA A 92 9.16 39.40 -25.19
C ALA A 92 9.45 39.74 -26.66
N LYS A 93 9.75 41.01 -26.97
CA LYS A 93 10.12 41.45 -28.32
C LYS A 93 11.40 40.78 -28.83
N GLU A 94 12.37 40.55 -27.96
CA GLU A 94 13.63 39.89 -28.32
C GLU A 94 13.44 38.44 -28.78
N PHE A 95 12.42 37.75 -28.26
CA PHE A 95 12.09 36.38 -28.61
C PHE A 95 10.83 36.27 -29.50
N HIS A 96 10.45 37.36 -30.18
CA HIS A 96 9.29 37.40 -31.07
C HIS A 96 7.94 37.05 -30.40
N ALA A 97 7.82 37.26 -29.08
CA ALA A 97 6.66 36.93 -28.25
C ALA A 97 5.81 38.17 -27.86
N SER A 98 5.89 39.26 -28.62
CA SER A 98 5.22 40.53 -28.28
C SER A 98 3.69 40.43 -28.29
N CYS A 99 3.13 39.67 -29.24
CA CYS A 99 1.68 39.50 -29.37
C CYS A 99 1.12 38.76 -28.14
N GLU A 100 1.76 37.65 -27.76
CA GLU A 100 1.40 36.85 -26.60
C GLU A 100 1.51 37.64 -25.30
N TRP A 101 2.52 38.50 -25.20
CA TRP A 101 2.71 39.40 -24.06
C TRP A 101 1.57 40.42 -23.93
N GLU A 102 1.16 41.06 -25.03
CA GLU A 102 0.04 42.01 -25.02
C GLU A 102 -1.28 41.34 -24.63
N ILE A 103 -1.55 40.15 -25.16
CA ILE A 103 -2.72 39.34 -24.80
C ILE A 103 -2.69 39.01 -23.31
N ALA A 104 -1.57 38.50 -22.79
CA ALA A 104 -1.42 38.14 -21.39
C ALA A 104 -1.54 39.34 -20.44
N ALA A 105 -0.97 40.49 -20.81
CA ALA A 105 -1.05 41.73 -20.03
C ALA A 105 -2.50 42.24 -19.93
N ALA A 106 -3.27 42.14 -21.02
CA ALA A 106 -4.69 42.49 -21.01
C ALA A 106 -5.47 41.65 -19.99
N TYR A 107 -5.32 40.33 -20.00
CA TYR A 107 -5.95 39.45 -19.00
C TYR A 107 -5.51 39.74 -17.57
N ALA A 108 -4.20 39.90 -17.34
CA ALA A 108 -3.65 40.17 -16.01
C ALA A 108 -4.20 41.47 -15.38
N SER A 109 -4.48 42.48 -16.21
CA SER A 109 -5.08 43.75 -15.75
C SER A 109 -6.50 43.59 -15.18
N GLU A 110 -7.20 42.52 -15.58
CA GLU A 110 -8.56 42.18 -15.15
C GLU A 110 -8.57 41.22 -13.96
N VAL A 111 -7.42 40.70 -13.51
CA VAL A 111 -7.34 39.73 -12.42
C VAL A 111 -7.53 40.39 -11.05
N VAL A 112 -8.48 39.88 -10.28
CA VAL A 112 -8.74 40.27 -8.87
C VAL A 112 -8.83 39.07 -7.94
N SER A 113 -8.66 39.32 -6.65
CA SER A 113 -8.89 38.29 -5.63
C SER A 113 -10.38 37.91 -5.56
N ALA A 114 -10.68 36.68 -5.11
CA ALA A 114 -12.07 36.24 -4.95
C ALA A 114 -12.86 37.11 -3.94
N ALA A 115 -12.17 37.69 -2.95
CA ALA A 115 -12.78 38.63 -2.01
C ALA A 115 -13.08 39.98 -2.67
N ASP A 116 -12.15 40.49 -3.48
CA ASP A 116 -12.33 41.77 -4.17
C ASP A 116 -13.34 41.72 -5.32
N LYS A 117 -13.52 40.55 -5.94
CA LYS A 117 -14.54 40.34 -6.98
C LYS A 117 -15.96 40.57 -6.46
N LYS A 118 -16.21 40.37 -5.16
CA LYS A 118 -17.52 40.63 -4.53
C LYS A 118 -17.87 42.13 -4.47
N LYS A 119 -16.90 43.03 -4.67
CA LYS A 119 -17.14 44.48 -4.70
C LYS A 119 -17.78 44.85 -6.04
N PRO A 120 -18.84 45.69 -6.08
CA PRO A 120 -19.55 46.02 -7.31
C PRO A 120 -18.64 46.63 -8.39
N VAL A 121 -17.62 47.41 -8.00
CA VAL A 121 -16.61 48.00 -8.90
C VAL A 121 -15.80 46.95 -9.68
N ASN A 122 -15.68 45.72 -9.14
CA ASN A 122 -14.90 44.64 -9.74
C ASN A 122 -15.79 43.50 -10.27
N ALA A 123 -17.10 43.71 -10.41
CA ALA A 123 -18.02 42.63 -10.82
C ALA A 123 -17.67 42.05 -12.20
N LEU A 124 -17.16 42.88 -13.11
CA LEU A 124 -16.72 42.50 -14.46
C LEU A 124 -15.29 41.92 -14.49
N LYS A 125 -14.54 42.02 -13.39
CA LYS A 125 -13.17 41.51 -13.29
C LYS A 125 -13.16 39.99 -13.05
N ARG A 126 -12.05 39.35 -13.41
CA ARG A 126 -11.89 37.89 -13.38
C ARG A 126 -11.13 37.46 -12.14
N THR A 127 -11.50 36.33 -11.55
CA THR A 127 -10.63 35.62 -10.60
C THR A 127 -9.49 34.95 -11.36
N SER A 128 -8.41 34.59 -10.65
CA SER A 128 -7.28 33.85 -11.26
C SER A 128 -7.73 32.57 -12.00
N ALA A 129 -8.70 31.83 -11.46
CA ALA A 129 -9.23 30.63 -12.11
C ALA A 129 -9.99 30.92 -13.42
N GLU A 130 -10.79 31.99 -13.44
CA GLU A 130 -11.54 32.41 -14.63
C GLU A 130 -10.62 33.01 -15.71
N ALA A 131 -9.63 33.80 -15.30
CA ALA A 131 -8.63 34.36 -16.21
C ALA A 131 -7.78 33.24 -16.85
N PHE A 132 -7.39 32.23 -16.08
CA PHE A 132 -6.69 31.06 -16.60
C PHE A 132 -7.54 30.32 -17.66
N ALA A 133 -8.81 30.04 -17.35
CA ALA A 133 -9.69 29.34 -18.28
C ALA A 133 -9.96 30.15 -19.56
N ALA A 134 -10.18 31.46 -19.44
CA ALA A 134 -10.41 32.34 -20.59
C ALA A 134 -9.15 32.50 -21.46
N TYR A 135 -7.98 32.71 -20.84
CA TYR A 135 -6.71 32.77 -21.55
C TYR A 135 -6.44 31.46 -22.30
N ARG A 136 -6.62 30.30 -21.66
CA ARG A 136 -6.46 28.99 -22.31
C ARG A 136 -7.33 28.82 -23.54
N ASP A 137 -8.59 29.26 -23.49
CA ASP A 137 -9.55 29.09 -24.57
C ASP A 137 -9.48 30.26 -25.60
N ASP A 138 -8.49 31.16 -25.51
CA ASP A 138 -8.31 32.31 -26.43
C ASP A 138 -7.66 31.89 -27.75
N SER A 139 -8.36 32.14 -28.86
CA SER A 139 -7.90 31.76 -30.20
C SER A 139 -6.77 32.63 -30.77
N ARG A 140 -6.41 33.74 -30.09
CA ARG A 140 -5.35 34.64 -30.55
C ARG A 140 -3.94 34.09 -30.33
N HIS A 141 -3.80 32.97 -29.61
CA HIS A 141 -2.54 32.27 -29.41
C HIS A 141 -2.72 30.74 -29.46
N ASP A 142 -1.63 30.00 -29.69
CA ASP A 142 -1.62 28.53 -29.68
C ASP A 142 -0.85 27.98 -28.46
N LEU A 143 -1.39 28.25 -27.26
CA LEU A 143 -0.78 27.87 -25.97
C LEU A 143 -1.59 26.82 -25.21
N SER A 144 -2.63 26.24 -25.82
CA SER A 144 -3.55 25.31 -25.16
C SER A 144 -2.83 24.11 -24.55
N GLU A 145 -1.94 23.45 -25.30
CA GLU A 145 -1.17 22.29 -24.84
C GLU A 145 -0.28 22.62 -23.64
N VAL A 146 0.35 23.79 -23.65
CA VAL A 146 1.25 24.28 -22.61
C VAL A 146 0.49 24.64 -21.35
N LEU A 147 -0.67 25.29 -21.49
CA LEU A 147 -1.54 25.63 -20.38
C LEU A 147 -2.17 24.38 -19.75
N ASP A 148 -2.49 23.36 -20.55
CA ASP A 148 -2.95 22.04 -20.08
C ASP A 148 -1.88 21.26 -19.31
N ALA A 149 -0.60 21.60 -19.47
CA ALA A 149 0.46 21.10 -18.59
C ALA A 149 0.52 21.82 -17.24
N VAL A 150 0.09 23.08 -17.17
CA VAL A 150 0.11 23.90 -15.94
C VAL A 150 -1.06 23.57 -15.03
N ALA A 151 -2.29 23.60 -15.55
CA ALA A 151 -3.48 23.35 -14.78
C ALA A 151 -4.66 22.94 -15.65
N VAL A 152 -5.56 22.11 -15.13
CA VAL A 152 -6.78 21.71 -15.84
C VAL A 152 -7.96 22.54 -15.33
N PRO A 153 -8.64 23.36 -16.17
CA PRO A 153 -9.78 24.16 -15.72
C PRO A 153 -11.03 23.28 -15.47
N ARG A 154 -11.86 23.66 -14.49
CA ARG A 154 -13.23 23.15 -14.19
C ARG A 154 -13.37 21.90 -13.29
N PHE A 155 -12.47 21.64 -12.33
CA PHE A 155 -12.62 20.53 -11.36
C PHE A 155 -12.63 20.95 -9.88
N CYS A 156 -13.25 20.14 -9.03
CA CYS A 156 -13.60 20.45 -7.63
C CYS A 156 -12.44 20.38 -6.60
N ARG A 157 -11.18 20.25 -7.03
CA ARG A 157 -9.96 20.37 -6.19
C ARG A 157 -8.93 21.23 -6.94
N SER A 158 -7.86 21.67 -6.26
CA SER A 158 -6.69 22.25 -6.93
C SER A 158 -6.27 21.31 -8.05
N SER A 159 -6.46 21.78 -9.28
CA SER A 159 -6.23 21.06 -10.52
C SER A 159 -4.91 21.52 -11.15
N ASP A 160 -3.97 21.91 -10.29
CA ASP A 160 -2.67 22.45 -10.64
C ASP A 160 -1.69 21.30 -10.72
N ASN A 161 -0.83 21.33 -11.74
CA ASN A 161 0.26 20.38 -11.83
C ASN A 161 1.31 20.74 -10.76
N PRO A 162 1.66 19.83 -9.84
CA PRO A 162 2.58 20.16 -8.75
C PRO A 162 3.97 20.56 -9.26
N VAL A 163 4.37 20.13 -10.47
CA VAL A 163 5.61 20.57 -11.16
C VAL A 163 5.63 22.10 -11.37
N PHE A 164 4.47 22.70 -11.63
CA PHE A 164 4.31 24.14 -11.80
C PHE A 164 3.87 24.86 -10.52
N LEU A 165 3.93 24.22 -9.35
CA LEU A 165 3.40 24.77 -8.09
C LEU A 165 1.90 25.15 -8.23
N ALA A 166 1.40 26.09 -7.41
CA ALA A 166 0.04 26.64 -7.58
C ALA A 166 0.01 27.63 -8.76
N LYS A 167 0.08 27.11 -9.99
CA LYS A 167 0.14 27.86 -11.26
C LYS A 167 1.27 28.90 -11.32
N GLY A 168 2.42 28.51 -10.80
CA GLY A 168 3.67 29.26 -10.80
C GLY A 168 3.92 30.14 -9.58
N ILE A 169 3.05 30.08 -8.55
CA ILE A 169 3.23 30.80 -7.29
C ILE A 169 3.33 29.82 -6.13
N ALA A 170 4.35 29.97 -5.28
CA ALA A 170 4.38 29.36 -3.94
C ALA A 170 5.16 30.27 -2.99
N GLY A 171 4.46 30.90 -2.03
CA GLY A 171 5.08 31.85 -1.11
C GLY A 171 5.79 33.00 -1.86
N ARG A 172 7.12 33.10 -1.73
CA ARG A 172 7.95 34.09 -2.45
C ARG A 172 8.49 33.57 -3.79
N ALA A 173 8.33 32.28 -4.09
CA ALA A 173 8.75 31.70 -5.36
C ALA A 173 7.75 32.04 -6.46
N HIS A 174 8.26 32.60 -7.56
CA HIS A 174 7.48 32.95 -8.74
C HIS A 174 8.14 32.34 -9.98
N LEU A 175 7.59 31.22 -10.45
CA LEU A 175 8.17 30.38 -11.50
C LEU A 175 8.32 31.18 -12.81
N TRP A 176 7.25 31.87 -13.23
CA TRP A 176 7.20 32.62 -14.49
C TRP A 176 8.11 33.83 -14.52
N ARG A 177 8.23 34.57 -13.41
CA ARG A 177 9.18 35.68 -13.28
C ARG A 177 10.61 35.17 -13.46
N SER A 178 10.96 34.10 -12.74
CA SER A 178 12.30 33.52 -12.82
C SER A 178 12.61 33.03 -14.25
N TYR A 179 11.63 32.45 -14.95
CA TYR A 179 11.77 32.00 -16.34
C TYR A 179 12.18 33.15 -17.27
N TRP A 180 11.46 34.27 -17.23
CA TRP A 180 11.73 35.43 -18.06
C TRP A 180 13.00 36.20 -17.63
N GLU A 181 13.32 36.25 -16.33
CA GLU A 181 14.59 36.81 -15.83
C GLU A 181 15.80 36.02 -16.36
N TYR A 182 15.73 34.69 -16.35
CA TYR A 182 16.80 33.84 -16.89
C TYR A 182 16.90 33.91 -18.42
N LEU A 183 15.79 34.07 -19.12
CA LEU A 183 15.80 34.37 -20.56
C LEU A 183 16.49 35.72 -20.86
N GLU A 184 16.33 36.73 -20.00
CA GLU A 184 17.04 38.00 -20.13
C GLU A 184 18.56 37.84 -19.95
N VAL A 185 19.00 37.01 -19.00
CA VAL A 185 20.41 36.67 -18.83
C VAL A 185 20.95 35.95 -20.07
N PHE A 186 20.19 34.97 -20.58
CA PHE A 186 20.55 34.23 -21.78
C PHE A 186 20.66 35.13 -23.02
N ALA A 187 19.68 36.02 -23.24
CA ALA A 187 19.66 37.04 -24.29
C ALA A 187 20.91 37.94 -24.28
N LYS A 188 21.30 38.43 -23.09
CA LYS A 188 22.50 39.26 -22.92
C LYS A 188 23.79 38.52 -23.31
N LEU A 189 23.92 37.25 -22.91
CA LEU A 189 25.08 36.41 -23.26
C LEU A 189 25.09 36.07 -24.75
N ARG A 190 23.93 35.79 -25.33
CA ARG A 190 23.74 35.52 -26.78
C ARG A 190 24.21 36.69 -27.65
N LYS A 191 24.00 37.94 -27.22
CA LYS A 191 24.40 39.16 -27.94
C LYS A 191 25.81 39.67 -27.62
N ALA A 192 26.52 39.04 -26.67
CA ALA A 192 27.83 39.53 -26.23
C ALA A 192 28.87 39.43 -27.36
N LYS A 193 29.72 40.47 -27.51
CA LYS A 193 30.81 40.48 -28.51
C LYS A 193 31.80 39.34 -28.33
N LYS A 194 32.08 38.95 -27.08
CA LYS A 194 32.91 37.78 -26.73
C LYS A 194 31.99 36.61 -26.39
N LYS A 195 32.04 35.55 -27.19
CA LYS A 195 31.19 34.37 -27.03
C LYS A 195 31.71 33.35 -26.01
N GLU A 196 32.88 33.55 -25.43
CA GLU A 196 33.48 32.66 -24.42
C GLU A 196 32.52 32.36 -23.27
N GLY A 197 31.80 33.37 -22.76
CA GLY A 197 30.81 33.19 -21.69
C GLY A 197 29.57 32.42 -22.14
N PHE A 198 29.13 32.59 -23.39
CA PHE A 198 27.99 31.87 -23.96
C PHE A 198 28.32 30.39 -24.21
N ILE A 199 29.50 30.12 -24.76
CA ILE A 199 30.01 28.75 -24.97
C ILE A 199 30.22 28.07 -23.61
N SER A 200 30.81 28.75 -22.64
CA SER A 200 30.99 28.19 -21.28
C SER A 200 29.66 27.94 -20.57
N LEU A 201 28.62 28.75 -20.79
CA LEU A 201 27.28 28.51 -20.28
C LEU A 201 26.72 27.20 -20.83
N LEU A 202 26.80 27.00 -22.14
CA LEU A 202 26.28 25.82 -22.82
C LEU A 202 27.08 24.56 -22.50
N ALA A 203 28.41 24.67 -22.39
CA ALA A 203 29.26 23.56 -21.98
C ALA A 203 28.99 23.15 -20.52
N ALA A 204 28.76 24.11 -19.62
CA ALA A 204 28.33 23.83 -18.25
C ALA A 204 26.92 23.19 -18.20
N THR A 205 25.97 23.72 -18.97
CA THR A 205 24.62 23.14 -19.12
C THR A 205 24.71 21.71 -19.66
N LEU A 206 25.21 21.49 -20.86
CA LEU A 206 25.01 20.22 -21.56
C LEU A 206 26.09 19.18 -21.25
N ALA A 207 27.35 19.60 -21.14
CA ALA A 207 28.49 18.70 -20.93
C ALA A 207 28.92 18.57 -19.46
N GLY A 208 28.33 19.35 -18.54
CA GLY A 208 28.78 19.40 -17.14
C GLY A 208 30.21 19.92 -16.96
N ARG A 209 30.80 20.53 -18.01
CA ARG A 209 32.17 21.03 -18.05
C ARG A 209 32.14 22.50 -18.45
N GLY A 210 32.39 23.41 -17.51
CA GLY A 210 32.46 24.84 -17.80
C GLY A 210 32.53 25.70 -16.54
N THR A 211 33.18 26.86 -16.64
CA THR A 211 33.26 27.87 -15.58
C THR A 211 32.30 29.01 -15.91
N ALA A 212 31.00 28.72 -15.99
CA ALA A 212 30.02 29.79 -16.21
C ALA A 212 30.01 30.72 -14.98
N GLN A 213 30.08 32.05 -15.21
CA GLN A 213 29.79 33.00 -14.14
C GLN A 213 28.35 32.76 -13.70
N PRO A 214 28.12 32.45 -12.41
CA PRO A 214 26.80 32.09 -11.99
C PRO A 214 25.83 33.25 -12.03
N ALA A 215 24.65 33.02 -12.61
CA ALA A 215 23.55 33.92 -12.41
C ALA A 215 23.20 33.90 -10.90
N LYS A 216 23.07 35.07 -10.29
CA LYS A 216 22.52 35.20 -8.93
C LYS A 216 21.03 34.85 -9.00
N GLY A 217 20.72 33.58 -8.80
CA GLY A 217 19.36 33.07 -8.82
C GLY A 217 18.79 32.88 -7.42
N LYS A 218 17.49 33.16 -7.24
CA LYS A 218 16.73 32.52 -6.16
C LYS A 218 16.46 31.11 -6.66
N GLY A 219 16.92 30.10 -5.94
CA GLY A 219 16.76 28.74 -6.43
C GLY A 219 15.28 28.34 -6.53
N THR A 220 15.04 27.23 -7.23
CA THR A 220 13.74 26.92 -7.80
C THR A 220 13.31 25.48 -7.49
N PRO A 221 12.00 25.13 -7.59
CA PRO A 221 11.53 23.78 -7.25
C PRO A 221 12.21 22.66 -8.04
N PHE A 222 12.67 22.95 -9.26
CA PHE A 222 13.38 22.00 -10.13
C PHE A 222 14.80 21.69 -9.68
N PHE A 223 15.44 22.63 -8.99
CA PHE A 223 16.84 22.54 -8.55
C PHE A 223 16.95 22.79 -7.05
N PRO A 224 16.54 21.80 -6.22
CA PRO A 224 16.72 21.77 -4.78
C PRO A 224 18.06 22.32 -4.30
N ASP A 225 19.15 21.74 -4.81
CA ASP A 225 20.47 21.91 -4.24
C ASP A 225 21.06 23.30 -4.52
N ALA A 226 20.51 24.00 -5.51
CA ALA A 226 20.88 25.38 -5.84
C ALA A 226 20.22 26.43 -4.92
N ILE A 227 19.22 26.04 -4.11
CA ILE A 227 18.61 26.92 -3.13
C ILE A 227 19.35 26.78 -1.79
N LYS A 228 19.75 27.91 -1.19
CA LYS A 228 20.29 28.02 0.19
C LYS A 228 19.85 26.86 1.10
N GLY A 229 20.70 25.86 1.25
CA GLY A 229 20.67 24.93 2.37
C GLY A 229 21.58 25.50 3.44
N TYR A 230 21.04 26.02 4.53
CA TYR A 230 21.83 25.99 5.75
C TYR A 230 22.00 24.51 6.12
N ASN A 231 23.25 24.04 6.20
CA ASN A 231 23.64 22.74 6.78
C ASN A 231 23.07 21.48 6.09
N ILE A 232 23.26 21.33 4.78
CA ILE A 232 23.17 20.01 4.11
C ILE A 232 24.56 19.71 3.55
N GLY A 233 25.37 18.94 4.29
CA GLY A 233 26.75 18.57 3.94
C GLY A 233 27.79 18.96 4.99
N SER A 234 29.00 18.39 4.86
CA SER A 234 30.13 18.56 5.79
C SER A 234 31.01 19.79 5.52
N GLY A 235 30.56 20.75 4.70
CA GLY A 235 31.31 21.95 4.31
C GLY A 235 30.60 23.27 4.62
N TRP A 236 31.38 24.34 4.78
CA TRP A 236 30.88 25.71 4.91
C TRP A 236 30.21 26.16 3.61
N VAL A 237 28.97 26.63 3.71
CA VAL A 237 28.18 27.11 2.56
C VAL A 237 28.63 28.52 2.17
N GLN A 238 29.23 28.67 0.99
CA GLN A 238 29.53 29.99 0.40
C GLN A 238 28.25 30.61 -0.18
N GLU A 239 28.10 31.94 -0.08
CA GLU A 239 26.87 32.67 -0.42
C GLU A 239 26.42 32.61 -1.89
N ASN A 240 27.27 32.10 -2.80
CA ASN A 240 27.03 32.09 -4.24
C ASN A 240 27.01 30.64 -4.77
N TYR A 241 25.85 29.96 -4.73
CA TYR A 241 25.71 28.71 -5.50
C TYR A 241 25.61 29.04 -6.98
N PRO A 242 26.49 28.48 -7.82
CA PRO A 242 26.44 28.76 -9.22
C PRO A 242 25.27 28.08 -9.91
N PHE A 243 24.32 28.87 -10.40
CA PHE A 243 23.15 28.37 -11.13
C PHE A 243 23.17 28.84 -12.59
N ASN A 244 22.92 27.91 -13.52
CA ASN A 244 22.91 28.21 -14.94
C ASN A 244 21.49 28.59 -15.39
N ALA A 245 21.35 29.79 -15.94
CA ALA A 245 20.07 30.33 -16.39
C ALA A 245 19.37 29.41 -17.40
N LEU A 246 20.13 28.78 -18.31
CA LEU A 246 19.58 27.92 -19.35
C LEU A 246 19.05 26.58 -18.79
N ASP A 247 19.61 26.08 -17.68
CA ASP A 247 19.11 24.86 -17.05
C ASP A 247 17.66 25.01 -16.59
N TYR A 248 17.32 26.18 -16.04
CA TYR A 248 15.95 26.48 -15.64
C TYR A 248 15.00 26.63 -16.81
N VAL A 249 15.43 27.36 -17.83
CA VAL A 249 14.64 27.58 -19.04
C VAL A 249 14.30 26.24 -19.69
N LEU A 250 15.30 25.38 -19.90
CA LEU A 250 15.08 24.05 -20.47
C LEU A 250 14.26 23.14 -19.55
N ALA A 251 14.41 23.22 -18.23
CA ALA A 251 13.58 22.45 -17.30
C ALA A 251 12.10 22.86 -17.39
N VAL A 252 11.79 24.16 -17.51
CA VAL A 252 10.42 24.65 -17.74
C VAL A 252 9.89 24.16 -19.09
N GLU A 253 10.71 24.23 -20.15
CA GLU A 253 10.33 23.74 -21.48
C GLU A 253 9.99 22.24 -21.46
N GLY A 254 10.78 21.43 -20.74
CA GLY A 254 10.53 20.00 -20.60
C GLY A 254 9.32 19.68 -19.74
N ALA A 255 9.03 20.49 -18.72
CA ALA A 255 7.83 20.34 -17.89
C ALA A 255 6.53 20.46 -18.70
N PHE A 256 6.53 21.18 -19.83
CA PHE A 256 5.36 21.25 -20.72
C PHE A 256 5.01 19.92 -21.40
N ALA A 257 5.94 18.96 -21.44
CA ALA A 257 5.64 17.62 -21.93
C ALA A 257 4.67 16.86 -20.98
N LEU A 258 4.61 17.24 -19.70
CA LEU A 258 3.79 16.58 -18.67
C LEU A 258 2.34 17.08 -18.67
N ARG A 259 1.71 17.09 -19.84
CA ARG A 259 0.32 17.56 -20.03
C ARG A 259 -0.73 16.53 -19.59
N GLY A 260 -1.81 16.99 -18.96
CA GLY A 260 -2.95 16.12 -18.65
C GLY A 260 -3.77 15.78 -19.90
N THR A 261 -4.12 14.52 -20.11
CA THR A 261 -4.98 14.10 -21.24
C THR A 261 -6.46 14.20 -20.91
N ALA A 262 -7.31 14.26 -21.93
CA ALA A 262 -8.77 14.29 -21.76
C ALA A 262 -9.29 13.06 -21.00
N ALA A 263 -8.74 11.86 -21.28
CA ALA A 263 -9.11 10.62 -20.59
C ALA A 263 -8.82 10.69 -19.08
N ARG A 264 -7.62 11.14 -18.69
CA ARG A 264 -7.25 11.33 -17.28
C ARG A 264 -8.06 12.44 -16.62
N THR A 265 -8.41 13.47 -17.38
CA THR A 265 -9.24 14.59 -16.93
C THR A 265 -10.68 14.15 -16.60
N ILE A 266 -11.28 13.30 -17.44
CA ILE A 266 -12.60 12.71 -17.18
C ILE A 266 -12.55 11.81 -15.94
N GLY A 267 -11.51 10.99 -15.77
CA GLY A 267 -11.32 10.21 -14.55
C GLY A 267 -11.16 11.08 -13.30
N ALA A 268 -10.36 12.14 -13.38
CA ALA A 268 -10.13 13.13 -12.31
C ALA A 268 -11.42 13.87 -11.90
N SER A 269 -12.39 14.03 -12.82
CA SER A 269 -13.68 14.68 -12.55
C SER A 269 -14.47 14.03 -11.41
N SER A 270 -14.25 12.74 -11.17
CA SER A 270 -14.85 12.00 -10.06
C SER A 270 -14.25 12.32 -8.68
N LYS A 271 -13.31 13.28 -8.60
CA LYS A 271 -12.50 13.64 -7.42
C LYS A 271 -11.64 12.48 -6.90
N ARG A 272 -11.09 11.66 -7.82
CA ARG A 272 -10.41 10.40 -7.46
C ARG A 272 -8.90 10.42 -7.68
N PHE A 273 -8.38 11.08 -8.70
CA PHE A 273 -6.93 11.15 -8.92
C PHE A 273 -6.53 12.41 -9.71
N VAL A 274 -5.23 12.68 -9.80
CA VAL A 274 -4.66 13.86 -10.47
C VAL A 274 -4.66 13.67 -11.99
N ALA A 275 -5.09 14.69 -12.75
CA ALA A 275 -5.23 14.61 -14.20
C ALA A 275 -3.90 14.50 -14.96
N PHE A 276 -2.78 14.83 -14.32
CA PHE A 276 -1.45 14.85 -14.93
C PHE A 276 -0.81 13.45 -14.97
N PRO A 277 0.00 13.16 -16.01
CA PRO A 277 0.73 11.90 -16.11
C PRO A 277 1.75 11.79 -14.98
N PHE A 278 1.96 10.58 -14.49
CA PHE A 278 3.00 10.25 -13.49
C PHE A 278 2.91 10.95 -12.12
N VAL A 279 1.82 11.67 -11.84
CA VAL A 279 1.60 12.33 -10.55
C VAL A 279 0.67 11.47 -9.69
N PHE A 280 1.14 11.11 -8.50
CA PHE A 280 0.42 10.30 -7.54
C PHE A 280 0.40 10.96 -6.15
N ASP A 281 -0.59 10.62 -5.34
CA ASP A 281 -0.63 11.02 -3.93
C ASP A 281 0.43 10.19 -3.15
N ALA A 282 1.34 10.85 -2.45
CA ALA A 282 2.29 10.19 -1.57
C ALA A 282 1.63 9.75 -0.26
N GLY A 283 2.32 8.86 0.47
CA GLY A 283 1.96 8.50 1.84
C GLY A 283 2.22 9.62 2.85
N GLU A 284 3.07 10.59 2.52
CA GLU A 284 3.46 11.70 3.40
C GLU A 284 2.51 12.90 3.29
N ASP A 285 2.53 13.77 4.30
CA ASP A 285 1.83 15.05 4.31
C ASP A 285 2.79 16.23 4.06
N LEU A 286 2.27 17.29 3.45
CA LEU A 286 2.97 18.56 3.29
C LEU A 286 2.84 19.36 4.59
N VAL A 287 3.87 19.33 5.43
CA VAL A 287 3.90 20.00 6.74
C VAL A 287 4.80 21.24 6.69
N ASP A 288 4.26 22.43 6.98
CA ASP A 288 5.08 23.66 7.01
C ASP A 288 5.94 23.79 8.29
N ASP A 289 6.81 24.81 8.35
CA ASP A 289 7.67 25.07 9.52
C ASP A 289 6.88 25.30 10.83
N GLY A 290 5.59 25.65 10.73
CA GLY A 290 4.68 25.79 11.87
C GLY A 290 4.07 24.48 12.32
N ASN A 291 4.52 23.34 11.77
CA ASN A 291 3.95 22.02 11.94
C ASN A 291 2.48 21.94 11.49
N GLU A 292 2.07 22.79 10.54
CA GLU A 292 0.72 22.79 9.98
C GLU A 292 0.67 22.01 8.67
N ILE A 293 -0.24 21.03 8.62
CA ILE A 293 -0.52 20.25 7.42
C ILE A 293 -1.23 21.13 6.39
N LYS A 294 -0.63 21.26 5.20
CA LYS A 294 -1.14 22.03 4.05
C LYS A 294 -1.78 21.16 2.98
N GLY A 295 -1.61 19.85 3.05
CA GLY A 295 -2.21 18.90 2.12
C GLY A 295 -1.43 17.60 2.08
N THR A 296 -1.89 16.67 1.26
CA THR A 296 -1.17 15.42 0.98
C THR A 296 -0.02 15.73 0.03
N ALA A 297 1.17 15.18 0.30
CA ALA A 297 2.30 15.31 -0.61
C ALA A 297 2.03 14.58 -1.92
N SER A 298 2.62 15.07 -3.01
CA SER A 298 2.61 14.39 -4.29
C SER A 298 3.94 13.66 -4.52
N ALA A 299 3.90 12.59 -5.30
CA ALA A 299 5.06 11.92 -5.85
C ALA A 299 4.97 11.94 -7.38
N LEU A 300 6.07 12.29 -8.04
CA LEU A 300 6.26 12.15 -9.48
C LEU A 300 7.07 10.89 -9.74
N TRP A 301 6.62 10.06 -10.67
CA TRP A 301 7.35 8.87 -11.11
C TRP A 301 7.73 9.00 -12.58
N LEU A 302 8.93 9.48 -12.86
CA LEU A 302 9.34 9.77 -14.23
C LEU A 302 10.00 8.55 -14.88
N PRO A 303 9.61 8.22 -16.13
CA PRO A 303 10.11 7.03 -16.81
C PRO A 303 11.56 7.18 -17.27
N LEU A 304 12.27 6.08 -17.37
CA LEU A 304 13.62 6.00 -17.94
C LEU A 304 13.58 5.01 -19.09
N TRP A 305 14.15 5.36 -20.23
CA TRP A 305 14.16 4.53 -21.44
C TRP A 305 15.57 4.49 -22.03
N SER A 306 15.93 3.33 -22.58
CA SER A 306 17.20 3.09 -23.26
C SER A 306 17.05 3.04 -24.79
N SER A 307 15.83 2.90 -25.30
CA SER A 307 15.53 2.93 -26.75
C SER A 307 15.70 4.35 -27.31
N HIS A 308 16.13 4.48 -28.56
CA HIS A 308 16.16 5.80 -29.20
C HIS A 308 14.72 6.28 -29.44
N THR A 309 14.40 7.50 -29.02
CA THR A 309 13.01 7.98 -29.03
C THR A 309 12.97 9.46 -29.39
N THR A 310 12.13 9.80 -30.37
CA THR A 310 11.87 11.19 -30.78
C THR A 310 10.97 11.91 -29.78
N PHE A 311 10.91 13.25 -29.84
CA PHE A 311 9.99 13.99 -28.98
C PHE A 311 8.52 13.62 -29.23
N ALA A 312 8.14 13.35 -30.48
CA ALA A 312 6.76 13.00 -30.84
C ALA A 312 6.34 11.66 -30.21
N GLU A 313 7.20 10.64 -30.31
CA GLU A 313 6.99 9.34 -29.67
C GLU A 313 6.93 9.48 -28.15
N LEU A 314 7.89 10.19 -27.54
CA LEU A 314 7.90 10.44 -26.10
C LEU A 314 6.61 11.12 -25.63
N ALA A 315 6.15 12.16 -26.33
CA ALA A 315 4.92 12.87 -26.00
C ALA A 315 3.67 11.97 -26.13
N SER A 316 3.65 11.04 -27.10
CA SER A 316 2.60 10.02 -27.21
C SER A 316 2.63 9.08 -26.01
N PHE A 317 3.79 8.53 -25.67
CA PHE A 317 3.94 7.61 -24.52
C PHE A 317 3.52 8.26 -23.20
N ILE A 318 3.94 9.51 -22.95
CA ILE A 318 3.54 10.27 -21.74
C ILE A 318 2.02 10.45 -21.68
N SER A 319 1.37 10.67 -22.84
CA SER A 319 -0.07 10.86 -22.94
C SER A 319 -0.85 9.56 -22.73
N ASP A 320 -0.32 8.44 -23.22
CA ASP A 320 -0.97 7.12 -23.17
C ASP A 320 -0.68 6.34 -21.88
N ALA A 321 0.34 6.74 -21.11
CA ALA A 321 0.74 6.06 -19.89
C ALA A 321 -0.37 6.02 -18.83
N GLN A 322 -0.73 4.80 -18.43
CA GLN A 322 -1.71 4.53 -17.39
C GLN A 322 -1.16 3.50 -16.41
N ALA A 323 -1.40 3.72 -15.13
CA ALA A 323 -1.07 2.77 -14.08
C ALA A 323 -2.37 2.20 -13.53
N ARG A 324 -2.61 0.92 -13.77
CA ARG A 324 -3.87 0.25 -13.44
C ARG A 324 -3.63 -0.93 -12.50
N LEU A 325 -4.55 -1.08 -11.55
CA LEU A 325 -4.71 -2.24 -10.69
C LEU A 325 -6.07 -2.88 -11.00
N PRO A 326 -6.36 -4.10 -10.51
CA PRO A 326 -7.69 -4.71 -10.67
C PRO A 326 -8.80 -3.75 -10.21
N GLY A 327 -9.75 -3.46 -11.11
CA GLY A 327 -10.92 -2.62 -10.82
C GLY A 327 -10.69 -1.11 -10.65
N LYS A 328 -9.44 -0.59 -10.71
CA LYS A 328 -9.17 0.85 -10.56
C LYS A 328 -7.85 1.36 -11.18
N ASP A 329 -7.79 2.66 -11.45
CA ASP A 329 -6.54 3.37 -11.72
C ASP A 329 -5.77 3.64 -10.42
N ALA A 330 -4.44 3.63 -10.48
CA ALA A 330 -3.58 3.94 -9.35
C ALA A 330 -3.67 5.44 -9.01
N ARG A 331 -3.95 5.73 -7.75
CA ARG A 331 -4.01 7.07 -7.16
C ARG A 331 -2.78 7.35 -6.30
N PHE A 332 -2.31 6.35 -5.55
CA PHE A 332 -1.21 6.50 -4.59
C PHE A 332 0.14 6.03 -5.16
N SER A 333 1.24 6.58 -4.65
CA SER A 333 2.60 6.13 -5.00
C SER A 333 2.78 4.62 -4.75
N ALA A 334 2.26 4.11 -3.64
CA ALA A 334 2.29 2.68 -3.31
C ALA A 334 1.52 1.80 -4.32
N GLU A 335 0.39 2.31 -4.83
CA GLU A 335 -0.39 1.63 -5.87
C GLU A 335 0.32 1.67 -7.23
N PHE A 336 1.05 2.75 -7.52
CA PHE A 336 1.89 2.84 -8.72
C PHE A 336 3.02 1.80 -8.69
N VAL A 337 3.75 1.69 -7.58
CA VAL A 337 4.82 0.68 -7.42
C VAL A 337 4.25 -0.75 -7.58
N ARG A 338 3.05 -1.00 -7.06
CA ARG A 338 2.34 -2.26 -7.29
C ARG A 338 1.98 -2.46 -8.77
N ALA A 339 1.49 -1.43 -9.44
CA ALA A 339 1.13 -1.49 -10.85
C ALA A 339 2.35 -1.76 -11.76
N LEU A 340 3.57 -1.34 -11.38
CA LEU A 340 4.81 -1.70 -12.07
C LEU A 340 5.05 -3.21 -12.10
N ASN A 341 4.65 -3.91 -11.04
CA ASN A 341 4.77 -5.36 -10.92
C ASN A 341 3.57 -6.13 -11.53
N ALA A 342 2.51 -5.44 -11.90
CA ALA A 342 1.40 -5.98 -12.69
C ALA A 342 1.69 -5.77 -14.19
N GLN A 343 1.00 -6.49 -15.08
CA GLN A 343 1.09 -6.33 -16.55
C GLN A 343 0.60 -4.95 -17.06
N GLY A 344 0.59 -3.90 -16.23
CA GLY A 344 -0.09 -2.63 -16.45
C GLY A 344 0.79 -1.45 -16.85
N VAL A 345 2.12 -1.53 -16.76
CA VAL A 345 3.02 -0.39 -17.03
C VAL A 345 4.13 -0.75 -18.06
N ASP A 346 4.01 -1.88 -18.75
CA ASP A 346 5.03 -2.50 -19.61
C ASP A 346 5.24 -1.79 -20.98
N ALA A 347 5.25 -0.47 -20.98
CA ALA A 347 5.30 0.41 -22.16
C ALA A 347 6.74 0.73 -22.62
N GLY A 348 7.66 -0.24 -22.61
CA GLY A 348 9.00 -0.05 -23.19
C GLY A 348 9.97 0.82 -22.36
N PHE A 349 9.65 1.09 -21.08
CA PHE A 349 10.56 1.79 -20.17
C PHE A 349 11.52 0.83 -19.46
N SER A 350 12.77 1.26 -19.30
CA SER A 350 13.86 0.58 -18.60
C SER A 350 13.84 0.80 -17.06
N GLY A 351 13.09 1.78 -16.57
CA GLY A 351 12.99 2.06 -15.15
C GLY A 351 12.19 3.32 -14.84
N TRP A 352 12.11 3.66 -13.56
CA TRP A 352 11.32 4.76 -13.04
C TRP A 352 12.07 5.47 -11.91
N GLN A 353 12.12 6.79 -11.95
CA GLN A 353 12.71 7.62 -10.90
C GLN A 353 11.62 8.39 -10.16
N GLU A 354 11.55 8.21 -8.84
CA GLU A 354 10.63 8.94 -7.98
C GLU A 354 11.20 10.31 -7.59
N PHE A 355 10.33 11.31 -7.54
CA PHE A 355 10.57 12.62 -6.94
C PHE A 355 9.40 12.97 -6.02
N ARG A 356 9.67 13.18 -4.73
CA ARG A 356 8.64 13.48 -3.72
C ARG A 356 8.60 14.96 -3.39
N PHE A 357 7.39 15.50 -3.31
CA PHE A 357 7.19 16.85 -2.80
C PHE A 357 7.18 16.85 -1.26
N LYS A 358 8.05 17.66 -0.67
CA LYS A 358 8.07 17.99 0.76
C LYS A 358 7.94 19.49 0.94
N MET A 359 7.68 19.94 2.16
CA MET A 359 7.68 21.36 2.48
C MET A 359 9.05 21.74 3.06
N LYS A 360 9.60 22.88 2.64
CA LYS A 360 10.81 23.46 3.23
C LYS A 360 10.63 24.96 3.40
N GLY A 361 10.88 25.48 4.61
CA GLY A 361 10.80 26.91 4.85
C GLY A 361 9.37 27.47 4.75
N SER A 362 9.27 28.78 4.52
CA SER A 362 8.05 29.62 4.53
C SER A 362 6.97 29.29 3.48
N ARG A 363 6.45 28.06 3.47
CA ARG A 363 5.33 27.55 2.64
C ARG A 363 5.65 27.27 1.17
N VAL A 364 6.87 26.83 0.85
CA VAL A 364 7.23 26.47 -0.53
C VAL A 364 7.36 24.94 -0.65
N PRO A 365 6.54 24.27 -1.49
CA PRO A 365 6.76 22.88 -1.86
C PRO A 365 8.12 22.74 -2.56
N TRP A 366 8.81 21.68 -2.20
CA TRP A 366 10.17 21.39 -2.60
C TRP A 366 10.27 19.91 -2.98
N ILE A 367 11.25 19.55 -3.80
CA ILE A 367 11.36 18.21 -4.34
C ILE A 367 12.58 17.50 -3.78
N THR A 368 12.40 16.27 -3.32
CA THR A 368 13.48 15.37 -2.92
C THR A 368 13.49 14.17 -3.86
N THR A 369 14.67 13.80 -4.35
CA THR A 369 14.85 12.56 -5.10
C THR A 369 14.47 11.38 -4.21
N GLY A 370 13.51 10.59 -4.69
CA GLY A 370 13.01 9.39 -4.03
C GLY A 370 13.71 8.15 -4.58
N ARG A 371 12.97 7.05 -4.59
CA ARG A 371 13.49 5.74 -5.02
C ARG A 371 13.62 5.63 -6.54
N TYR A 372 14.58 4.83 -6.98
CA TYR A 372 14.67 4.34 -8.35
C TYR A 372 14.14 2.90 -8.40
N VAL A 373 13.33 2.58 -9.41
CA VAL A 373 12.80 1.23 -9.65
C VAL A 373 13.11 0.85 -11.10
N GLY A 374 14.08 -0.04 -11.30
CA GLY A 374 14.41 -0.58 -12.62
C GLY A 374 13.38 -1.60 -13.09
N THR A 375 13.16 -1.71 -14.42
CA THR A 375 12.39 -2.82 -14.98
C THR A 375 13.31 -4.03 -15.16
N SER A 376 12.85 -5.21 -14.77
CA SER A 376 13.67 -6.44 -14.76
C SER A 376 14.14 -6.89 -16.15
N SER A 377 13.66 -6.29 -17.25
CA SER A 377 14.18 -6.57 -18.60
C SER A 377 15.59 -6.03 -18.82
N ALA A 378 16.05 -5.05 -18.02
CA ALA A 378 17.39 -4.49 -18.11
C ALA A 378 18.47 -5.33 -17.39
N GLN A 379 18.07 -6.23 -16.49
CA GLN A 379 18.97 -7.14 -15.78
C GLN A 379 18.53 -8.55 -16.14
N GLY A 380 19.26 -9.24 -17.03
CA GLY A 380 18.99 -10.62 -17.48
C GLY A 380 19.10 -11.69 -16.39
N ASN A 381 18.55 -11.45 -15.21
CA ASN A 381 18.46 -12.37 -14.11
C ASN A 381 17.24 -13.28 -14.26
N PRO A 382 17.30 -14.52 -13.75
CA PRO A 382 16.20 -15.48 -13.75
C PRO A 382 14.94 -14.89 -13.09
N PRO A 383 13.74 -15.48 -13.28
CA PRO A 383 12.50 -14.99 -12.66
C PRO A 383 12.72 -14.83 -11.15
N ASP A 384 12.92 -13.59 -10.74
CA ASP A 384 13.24 -13.25 -9.37
C ASP A 384 12.05 -13.67 -8.50
N THR A 385 12.27 -14.48 -7.48
CA THR A 385 11.25 -14.87 -6.50
C THR A 385 10.51 -13.64 -5.96
N SER A 386 11.20 -12.49 -5.91
CA SER A 386 10.61 -11.20 -5.60
C SER A 386 9.46 -10.80 -6.55
N ARG A 387 9.59 -10.98 -7.87
CA ARG A 387 8.55 -10.62 -8.84
C ARG A 387 7.33 -11.53 -8.73
N ALA A 388 7.54 -12.83 -8.56
CA ALA A 388 6.46 -13.79 -8.35
C ALA A 388 5.65 -13.41 -7.09
N ASN A 389 6.35 -13.11 -5.99
CA ASN A 389 5.73 -12.64 -4.75
C ASN A 389 5.03 -11.28 -4.91
N ALA A 390 5.58 -10.34 -5.68
CA ALA A 390 4.93 -9.07 -5.96
C ALA A 390 3.64 -9.24 -6.79
N THR A 391 3.64 -10.15 -7.78
CA THR A 391 2.43 -10.51 -8.54
C THR A 391 1.40 -11.22 -7.65
N LEU A 392 1.83 -12.10 -6.75
CA LEU A 392 0.97 -12.73 -5.73
C LEU A 392 0.37 -11.68 -4.79
N LEU A 393 1.17 -10.74 -4.29
CA LEU A 393 0.70 -9.64 -3.44
C LEU A 393 -0.35 -8.78 -4.14
N ASN A 394 -0.18 -8.52 -5.44
CA ASN A 394 -1.16 -7.78 -6.23
C ASN A 394 -2.51 -8.50 -6.32
N ARG A 395 -2.49 -9.82 -6.54
CA ARG A 395 -3.71 -10.65 -6.53
C ARG A 395 -4.33 -10.72 -5.13
N GLY A 396 -3.50 -10.91 -4.11
CA GLY A 396 -3.91 -10.95 -2.70
C GLY A 396 -4.57 -9.66 -2.19
N LEU A 397 -4.26 -8.51 -2.79
CA LEU A 397 -4.85 -7.21 -2.46
C LEU A 397 -5.99 -6.77 -3.38
N ALA A 398 -6.40 -7.57 -4.37
CA ALA A 398 -7.46 -7.21 -5.30
C ALA A 398 -8.79 -6.81 -4.60
N PRO A 399 -9.27 -7.52 -3.55
CA PRO A 399 -10.49 -7.09 -2.84
C PRO A 399 -10.38 -5.70 -2.19
N LEU A 400 -9.18 -5.32 -1.74
CA LEU A 400 -8.91 -3.99 -1.17
C LEU A 400 -8.99 -2.90 -2.23
N ASP A 401 -8.53 -3.20 -3.44
CA ASP A 401 -8.53 -2.28 -4.57
C ASP A 401 -9.94 -2.11 -5.17
N GLU A 402 -10.66 -3.22 -5.38
CA GLU A 402 -12.02 -3.22 -5.93
C GLU A 402 -13.02 -2.47 -5.03
N SER A 403 -12.90 -2.67 -3.72
CA SER A 403 -13.70 -1.93 -2.72
C SER A 403 -13.28 -0.47 -2.54
N ARG A 404 -12.12 -0.07 -3.11
CA ARG A 404 -11.49 1.25 -2.93
C ARG A 404 -11.33 1.65 -1.48
N PHE A 405 -10.94 0.70 -0.65
CA PHE A 405 -10.86 0.86 0.81
C PHE A 405 -10.09 2.12 1.25
N LEU A 406 -8.98 2.45 0.58
CA LEU A 406 -8.14 3.59 0.94
C LEU A 406 -8.79 4.97 0.69
N ASP A 407 -9.74 5.07 -0.24
CA ASP A 407 -10.38 6.34 -0.61
C ASP A 407 -11.23 6.93 0.51
N GLN A 408 -11.63 6.12 1.50
CA GLN A 408 -12.43 6.59 2.62
C GLN A 408 -11.63 7.43 3.63
N PHE A 409 -10.30 7.32 3.61
CA PHE A 409 -9.38 7.99 4.54
C PHE A 409 -8.79 9.29 3.97
N ASP A 410 -9.61 10.03 3.21
CA ASP A 410 -9.24 11.35 2.68
C ASP A 410 -9.05 12.39 3.80
N MET A 411 -8.15 13.35 3.58
CA MET A 411 -7.90 14.41 4.56
C MET A 411 -9.15 15.26 4.82
N ALA A 412 -9.61 15.27 6.06
CA ALA A 412 -10.66 16.14 6.57
C ALA A 412 -10.08 17.50 7.02
N TRP A 413 -10.82 18.57 6.70
CA TRP A 413 -10.43 19.95 6.96
C TRP A 413 -11.35 20.62 7.97
N LYS A 414 -10.79 21.48 8.83
CA LYS A 414 -11.52 22.40 9.71
C LYS A 414 -11.07 23.83 9.42
N GLY A 415 -11.76 24.49 8.49
CA GLY A 415 -11.32 25.77 7.94
C GLY A 415 -10.08 25.57 7.06
N SER A 416 -9.00 26.29 7.35
CA SER A 416 -7.72 26.21 6.62
C SER A 416 -6.70 25.22 7.21
N LYS A 417 -7.04 24.53 8.31
CA LYS A 417 -6.17 23.54 8.95
C LYS A 417 -6.74 22.13 8.78
N ALA A 418 -5.86 21.13 8.71
CA ALA A 418 -6.27 19.74 8.80
C ALA A 418 -6.94 19.48 10.16
N ASP A 419 -8.02 18.70 10.15
CA ASP A 419 -8.68 18.29 11.39
C ASP A 419 -7.75 17.36 12.19
N SER A 420 -7.62 17.58 13.50
CA SER A 420 -6.89 16.68 14.40
C SER A 420 -7.38 15.22 14.36
N ARG A 421 -8.64 15.00 14.00
CA ARG A 421 -9.28 13.66 13.88
C ARG A 421 -9.37 13.20 12.43
N SER A 422 -8.60 13.82 11.54
CA SER A 422 -8.61 13.50 10.12
C SER A 422 -8.08 12.08 9.89
N PRO A 423 -8.68 11.30 8.98
CA PRO A 423 -8.32 9.90 8.78
C PRO A 423 -7.04 9.67 7.96
N HIS A 424 -6.47 10.73 7.37
CA HIS A 424 -5.28 10.64 6.51
C HIS A 424 -4.03 9.98 7.13
N PRO A 425 -3.76 9.98 8.46
CA PRO A 425 -2.59 9.27 9.00
C PRO A 425 -2.74 7.75 8.87
N VAL A 426 -3.97 7.24 8.89
CA VAL A 426 -4.25 5.81 8.66
C VAL A 426 -3.92 5.43 7.21
N ARG A 427 -4.33 6.28 6.26
CA ARG A 427 -3.96 6.14 4.84
C ARG A 427 -2.44 6.17 4.66
N ALA A 428 -1.76 7.11 5.33
CA ALA A 428 -0.31 7.26 5.28
C ALA A 428 0.41 5.98 5.74
N ALA A 429 -0.01 5.42 6.87
CA ALA A 429 0.55 4.18 7.41
C ALA A 429 0.35 2.99 6.46
N ILE A 430 -0.86 2.78 5.93
CA ILE A 430 -1.12 1.69 4.98
C ILE A 430 -0.31 1.87 3.70
N ASN A 431 -0.27 3.09 3.13
CA ASN A 431 0.51 3.35 1.92
C ASN A 431 2.02 3.10 2.14
N ALA A 432 2.57 3.49 3.29
CA ALA A 432 3.98 3.24 3.61
C ALA A 432 4.29 1.73 3.75
N ALA A 433 3.42 0.98 4.44
CA ALA A 433 3.57 -0.47 4.55
C ALA A 433 3.40 -1.16 3.18
N MET A 434 2.45 -0.69 2.38
CA MET A 434 2.18 -1.23 1.04
C MET A 434 3.34 -0.97 0.09
N GLU A 435 3.91 0.23 0.10
CA GLU A 435 5.07 0.56 -0.73
C GLU A 435 6.29 -0.30 -0.36
N THR A 436 6.50 -0.54 0.93
CA THR A 436 7.58 -1.41 1.43
C THR A 436 7.36 -2.86 1.00
N ALA A 437 6.15 -3.40 1.17
CA ALA A 437 5.81 -4.76 0.76
C ALA A 437 5.82 -4.95 -0.77
N ALA A 438 5.48 -3.92 -1.55
CA ALA A 438 5.50 -3.98 -3.01
C ALA A 438 6.92 -3.98 -3.58
N HIS A 439 7.86 -3.32 -2.90
CA HIS A 439 9.27 -3.30 -3.29
C HIS A 439 10.01 -4.56 -2.83
N GLU A 440 9.81 -4.93 -1.56
CA GLU A 440 10.42 -6.09 -0.93
C GLU A 440 9.32 -6.98 -0.36
N PRO A 441 8.74 -7.88 -1.17
CA PRO A 441 7.63 -8.75 -0.76
C PRO A 441 8.12 -9.92 0.09
N THR A 442 8.71 -9.58 1.25
CA THR A 442 9.07 -10.52 2.29
C THR A 442 7.84 -10.85 3.15
N PRO A 443 7.76 -12.06 3.75
CA PRO A 443 6.62 -12.42 4.59
C PRO A 443 6.36 -11.44 5.75
N HIS A 444 7.42 -10.88 6.34
CA HIS A 444 7.31 -9.91 7.43
C HIS A 444 6.74 -8.56 6.95
N HIS A 445 7.14 -8.07 5.76
CA HIS A 445 6.57 -6.86 5.18
C HIS A 445 5.10 -7.06 4.78
N CYS A 446 4.76 -8.25 4.25
CA CYS A 446 3.38 -8.63 3.97
C CYS A 446 2.51 -8.66 5.24
N LEU A 447 3.02 -9.22 6.35
CA LEU A 447 2.32 -9.17 7.65
C LEU A 447 2.19 -7.75 8.18
N ALA A 448 3.24 -6.92 8.11
CA ALA A 448 3.18 -5.53 8.56
C ALA A 448 2.12 -4.70 7.79
N LEU A 449 1.92 -5.02 6.50
CA LEU A 449 0.83 -4.46 5.71
C LEU A 449 -0.54 -4.92 6.22
N LEU A 450 -0.73 -6.23 6.45
CA LEU A 450 -1.98 -6.76 7.02
C LEU A 450 -2.29 -6.18 8.40
N GLU A 451 -1.29 -6.03 9.27
CA GLU A 451 -1.42 -5.37 10.57
C GLU A 451 -1.88 -3.92 10.44
N SER A 452 -1.30 -3.17 9.49
CA SER A 452 -1.70 -1.79 9.21
C SER A 452 -3.15 -1.69 8.73
N ILE A 453 -3.58 -2.62 7.87
CA ILE A 453 -4.97 -2.72 7.40
C ILE A 453 -5.91 -3.10 8.55
N PHE A 454 -5.54 -4.08 9.38
CA PHE A 454 -6.35 -4.50 10.53
C PHE A 454 -6.52 -3.36 11.53
N SER A 455 -5.44 -2.61 11.83
CA SER A 455 -5.48 -1.45 12.70
C SER A 455 -6.47 -0.39 12.21
N ALA A 456 -6.52 -0.15 10.90
CA ALA A 456 -7.53 0.72 10.28
C ALA A 456 -8.96 0.19 10.47
N CYS A 457 -9.19 -1.11 10.21
CA CYS A 457 -10.48 -1.75 10.46
C CYS A 457 -10.92 -1.63 11.92
N ARG A 458 -10.00 -1.85 12.87
CA ARG A 458 -10.24 -1.73 14.31
C ARG A 458 -10.60 -0.31 14.71
N GLN A 459 -9.84 0.68 14.25
CA GLN A 459 -10.11 2.09 14.54
C GLN A 459 -11.49 2.52 14.04
N MET A 460 -11.88 2.06 12.85
CA MET A 460 -13.22 2.29 12.30
C MET A 460 -14.32 1.62 13.11
N CYS A 461 -14.09 0.43 13.68
CA CYS A 461 -15.08 -0.26 14.50
C CYS A 461 -15.27 0.41 15.88
N VAL A 462 -14.17 0.83 16.50
CA VAL A 462 -14.16 1.37 17.87
C VAL A 462 -14.59 2.84 17.93
N SER A 463 -14.08 3.70 17.05
CA SER A 463 -14.26 5.15 17.17
C SER A 463 -15.39 5.70 16.28
N GLU A 464 -16.50 6.08 16.88
CA GLU A 464 -17.61 6.75 16.18
C GLU A 464 -17.21 8.12 15.63
N SER A 465 -16.48 8.91 16.42
CA SER A 465 -15.98 10.22 15.99
C SER A 465 -15.02 10.14 14.80
N PHE A 466 -14.31 9.03 14.64
CA PHE A 466 -13.48 8.76 13.48
C PHE A 466 -14.33 8.45 12.24
N ARG A 467 -15.36 7.60 12.39
CA ARG A 467 -16.31 7.27 11.29
C ARG A 467 -17.02 8.50 10.72
N GLU A 468 -17.37 9.48 11.55
CA GLU A 468 -17.98 10.73 11.10
C GLU A 468 -17.08 11.55 10.16
N LYS A 469 -15.76 11.37 10.25
CA LYS A 469 -14.75 12.07 9.44
C LYS A 469 -14.38 11.32 8.17
N LEU A 470 -14.79 10.06 8.04
CA LEU A 470 -14.60 9.28 6.81
C LEU A 470 -15.41 9.89 5.66
N ARG A 471 -14.91 9.69 4.44
CA ARG A 471 -15.64 10.07 3.23
C ARG A 471 -16.97 9.30 3.19
N GLY A 472 -18.09 10.02 3.09
CA GLY A 472 -19.43 9.42 3.12
C GLY A 472 -19.98 9.13 4.52
N ARG A 473 -19.25 9.46 5.60
CA ARG A 473 -19.66 9.31 7.01
C ARG A 473 -20.03 7.88 7.43
N ARG A 474 -19.62 6.88 6.66
CA ARG A 474 -19.86 5.46 6.91
C ARG A 474 -18.57 4.71 6.61
N ALA A 475 -18.26 3.70 7.43
CA ALA A 475 -17.12 2.83 7.21
C ALA A 475 -17.48 1.79 6.14
N SER A 476 -16.63 1.68 5.12
CA SER A 476 -16.70 0.62 4.11
C SER A 476 -15.57 -0.37 4.34
N PHE A 477 -15.88 -1.66 4.31
CA PHE A 477 -14.91 -2.74 4.40
C PHE A 477 -14.81 -3.45 3.05
N PHE A 478 -13.84 -4.34 2.94
CA PHE A 478 -13.57 -5.14 1.75
C PHE A 478 -14.06 -6.58 1.96
N GLU A 479 -14.14 -7.34 0.86
CA GLU A 479 -14.34 -8.79 0.95
C GLU A 479 -13.12 -9.47 1.58
N ALA A 480 -13.28 -10.67 2.11
CA ALA A 480 -12.17 -11.36 2.76
C ALA A 480 -11.02 -11.61 1.75
N LEU A 481 -9.78 -11.43 2.20
CA LEU A 481 -8.61 -11.58 1.32
C LEU A 481 -8.45 -13.05 0.88
N PRO A 482 -7.98 -13.32 -0.34
CA PRO A 482 -7.98 -14.68 -0.88
C PRO A 482 -6.94 -15.57 -0.18
N MET A 483 -7.32 -16.78 0.17
CA MET A 483 -6.50 -17.62 1.05
C MET A 483 -5.20 -18.10 0.38
N GLU A 484 -5.29 -18.53 -0.89
CA GLU A 484 -4.20 -19.22 -1.57
C GLU A 484 -2.96 -18.32 -1.71
N GLU A 485 -3.14 -17.09 -2.21
CA GLU A 485 -2.05 -16.14 -2.40
C GLU A 485 -1.39 -15.74 -1.07
N TRP A 486 -2.20 -15.47 -0.04
CA TRP A 486 -1.65 -15.08 1.26
C TRP A 486 -0.98 -16.26 1.98
N ASN A 487 -1.47 -17.49 1.81
CA ASN A 487 -0.81 -18.66 2.35
C ASN A 487 0.55 -18.90 1.68
N GLU A 488 0.64 -18.73 0.36
CA GLU A 488 1.91 -18.84 -0.38
C GLU A 488 2.92 -17.77 0.05
N LEU A 489 2.49 -16.50 0.15
CA LEU A 489 3.33 -15.38 0.59
C LEU A 489 3.88 -15.56 2.02
N LEU A 490 3.08 -16.16 2.91
CA LEU A 490 3.44 -16.31 4.31
C LEU A 490 4.10 -17.66 4.64
N ASN A 491 4.08 -18.63 3.72
CA ASN A 491 4.63 -19.97 3.92
C ASN A 491 6.07 -20.01 4.47
N PRO A 492 7.01 -19.11 4.11
CA PRO A 492 8.35 -19.16 4.69
C PRO A 492 8.40 -18.96 6.22
N LEU A 493 7.35 -18.39 6.83
CA LEU A 493 7.21 -18.24 8.28
C LEU A 493 6.74 -19.51 8.99
N GLU A 494 6.39 -20.58 8.24
CA GLU A 494 5.92 -21.86 8.80
C GLU A 494 6.90 -22.48 9.80
N LYS A 495 8.17 -22.07 9.77
CA LYS A 495 9.20 -22.52 10.71
C LYS A 495 9.01 -21.97 12.13
N GLN A 496 8.35 -20.83 12.31
CA GLN A 496 8.17 -20.17 13.61
C GLN A 496 6.94 -20.72 14.34
N ALA A 497 7.06 -20.97 15.66
CA ALA A 497 5.97 -21.52 16.47
C ALA A 497 4.82 -20.51 16.62
N GLU A 498 5.17 -19.24 16.83
CA GLU A 498 4.24 -18.12 16.95
C GLU A 498 3.37 -17.97 15.70
N PHE A 499 3.96 -18.15 14.52
CA PHE A 499 3.25 -18.10 13.25
C PHE A 499 2.25 -19.25 13.11
N ARG A 500 2.65 -20.48 13.45
CA ARG A 500 1.78 -21.66 13.37
C ARG A 500 0.58 -21.53 14.32
N ILE A 501 0.80 -21.03 15.54
CA ILE A 501 -0.28 -20.74 16.49
C ILE A 501 -1.19 -19.63 15.94
N ALA A 502 -0.62 -18.50 15.52
CA ALA A 502 -1.40 -17.38 15.01
C ALA A 502 -2.24 -17.77 13.77
N ARG A 503 -1.69 -18.56 12.85
CA ARG A 503 -2.42 -19.04 11.67
C ARG A 503 -3.54 -20.00 12.07
N SER A 504 -3.31 -20.88 13.05
CA SER A 504 -4.35 -21.77 13.54
C SER A 504 -5.54 -21.01 14.13
N LEU A 505 -5.28 -19.95 14.91
CA LEU A 505 -6.30 -19.09 15.49
C LEU A 505 -7.02 -18.25 14.44
N ALA A 506 -6.26 -17.59 13.55
CA ALA A 506 -6.82 -16.77 12.49
C ALA A 506 -7.70 -17.58 11.52
N SER A 507 -7.35 -18.85 11.29
CA SER A 507 -8.06 -19.76 10.40
C SER A 507 -9.24 -20.49 11.02
N ILE A 508 -9.64 -20.15 12.26
CA ILE A 508 -10.89 -20.65 12.84
C ILE A 508 -12.07 -20.13 12.01
N THR A 509 -12.73 -21.05 11.32
CA THR A 509 -13.84 -20.74 10.42
C THR A 509 -15.12 -20.47 11.20
N GLY A 510 -16.06 -19.78 10.57
CA GLY A 510 -17.42 -19.58 11.06
C GLY A 510 -18.39 -19.75 9.90
N LEU A 511 -19.69 -19.58 10.15
CA LEU A 511 -20.73 -19.76 9.14
C LEU A 511 -20.61 -21.15 8.48
N GLN A 512 -20.43 -22.19 9.29
CA GLN A 512 -20.41 -23.56 8.79
C GLN A 512 -21.83 -23.99 8.43
N ARG A 513 -21.97 -24.66 7.29
CA ARG A 513 -23.24 -25.23 6.85
C ARG A 513 -23.59 -26.41 7.75
N GLN A 514 -24.79 -26.39 8.29
CA GLN A 514 -25.33 -27.47 9.11
C GLN A 514 -26.17 -28.42 8.25
N SER A 515 -26.46 -29.62 8.74
CA SER A 515 -27.22 -30.63 7.99
C SER A 515 -28.70 -30.27 7.80
N ASN A 516 -29.23 -29.24 8.49
CA ASN A 516 -30.55 -28.66 8.23
C ASN A 516 -30.55 -27.66 7.05
N GLY A 517 -29.38 -27.35 6.47
CA GLY A 517 -29.22 -26.33 5.44
C GLY A 517 -29.01 -24.92 5.96
N ASP A 518 -29.13 -24.70 7.28
CA ASP A 518 -28.85 -23.41 7.90
C ASP A 518 -27.33 -23.23 8.07
N TYR A 519 -26.91 -21.97 8.22
CA TYR A 519 -25.54 -21.62 8.53
C TYR A 519 -25.40 -21.30 10.02
N SER A 520 -24.31 -21.75 10.65
CA SER A 520 -23.98 -21.38 12.02
C SER A 520 -23.97 -19.85 12.18
N PRO A 521 -24.54 -19.29 13.25
CA PRO A 521 -24.53 -17.84 13.49
C PRO A 521 -23.14 -17.31 13.89
N ALA A 522 -22.20 -18.19 14.25
CA ALA A 522 -20.84 -17.81 14.61
C ALA A 522 -20.09 -17.25 13.39
N GLN A 523 -19.56 -16.04 13.51
CA GLN A 523 -18.76 -15.42 12.47
C GLN A 523 -17.36 -16.07 12.41
N PRO A 524 -16.64 -15.97 11.27
CA PRO A 524 -15.21 -16.28 11.22
C PRO A 524 -14.41 -15.53 12.29
N MET A 525 -13.15 -15.93 12.54
CA MET A 525 -12.33 -15.36 13.62
C MET A 525 -12.34 -13.82 13.66
N LEU A 526 -12.38 -13.13 12.51
CA LEU A 526 -12.51 -11.67 12.46
C LEU A 526 -13.70 -11.11 13.24
N GLY A 527 -14.85 -11.80 13.27
CA GLY A 527 -16.03 -11.40 14.04
C GLY A 527 -15.90 -11.62 15.55
N SER A 528 -14.92 -12.42 15.99
CA SER A 528 -14.52 -12.50 17.40
C SER A 528 -13.55 -11.38 17.80
N LEU A 529 -12.86 -10.81 16.81
CA LEU A 529 -11.90 -9.73 16.98
C LEU A 529 -12.53 -8.34 16.88
N LEU A 530 -13.49 -8.19 15.96
CA LEU A 530 -14.16 -6.92 15.63
C LEU A 530 -15.68 -7.14 15.54
N PRO A 531 -16.51 -6.13 15.84
CA PRO A 531 -17.97 -6.20 15.76
C PRO A 531 -18.49 -6.16 14.30
N LEU A 532 -17.95 -7.03 13.44
CA LEU A 532 -18.27 -7.11 12.02
C LEU A 532 -19.11 -8.36 11.74
N THR A 533 -20.07 -8.20 10.84
CA THR A 533 -20.89 -9.29 10.32
C THR A 533 -20.59 -9.50 8.85
N ARG A 534 -20.50 -10.75 8.41
CA ARG A 534 -20.31 -11.08 7.01
C ARG A 534 -21.65 -11.05 6.28
N GLY A 535 -21.77 -10.17 5.28
CA GLY A 535 -22.91 -10.08 4.37
C GLY A 535 -22.64 -10.75 3.03
N ARG A 536 -23.55 -10.53 2.06
CA ARG A 536 -23.40 -11.01 0.68
C ARG A 536 -22.30 -10.28 -0.09
N SER A 537 -22.03 -9.02 0.25
CA SER A 537 -21.09 -8.13 -0.43
C SER A 537 -19.84 -7.82 0.41
N GLY A 538 -19.43 -8.76 1.27
CA GLY A 538 -18.31 -8.59 2.20
C GLY A 538 -18.71 -8.20 3.62
N TRP A 539 -17.74 -7.66 4.36
CA TRP A 539 -17.91 -7.30 5.78
C TRP A 539 -18.66 -5.97 5.96
N PHE A 540 -19.49 -5.88 6.99
CA PHE A 540 -20.11 -4.63 7.39
C PHE A 540 -20.23 -4.49 8.90
N LEU A 541 -20.31 -3.24 9.36
CA LEU A 541 -20.53 -2.89 10.76
C LEU A 541 -22.02 -2.60 10.99
N PRO A 542 -22.74 -3.40 11.81
CA PRO A 542 -24.15 -3.13 12.12
C PRO A 542 -24.36 -1.74 12.75
N GLU A 543 -25.32 -0.97 12.22
CA GLU A 543 -25.56 0.43 12.61
C GLU A 543 -26.08 0.55 14.05
N LYS A 544 -27.01 -0.32 14.46
CA LYS A 544 -27.53 -0.34 15.83
C LYS A 544 -26.69 -1.26 16.70
N LYS A 545 -26.33 -0.80 17.90
CA LYS A 545 -25.56 -1.61 18.86
C LYS A 545 -26.27 -2.93 19.24
N GLY A 546 -27.60 -2.94 19.24
CA GLY A 546 -28.39 -4.15 19.52
C GLY A 546 -28.33 -5.22 18.42
N ASP A 547 -27.97 -4.84 17.20
CA ASP A 547 -27.90 -5.75 16.04
C ASP A 547 -26.50 -6.37 15.88
N ARG A 548 -25.55 -6.02 16.75
CA ARG A 548 -24.19 -6.53 16.71
C ARG A 548 -24.15 -7.95 17.28
N THR A 549 -23.43 -8.83 16.60
CA THR A 549 -23.04 -10.12 17.14
C THR A 549 -22.12 -9.83 18.32
N GLN A 550 -22.56 -10.11 19.56
CA GLN A 550 -21.77 -9.92 20.81
C GLN A 550 -20.56 -10.88 20.92
N GLN A 551 -19.97 -11.18 19.77
CA GLN A 551 -18.89 -12.12 19.53
C GLN A 551 -17.53 -11.43 19.68
N ASP A 552 -17.47 -10.10 19.56
CA ASP A 552 -16.28 -9.26 19.66
C ASP A 552 -15.78 -9.17 21.11
N VAL A 553 -15.04 -10.20 21.55
CA VAL A 553 -14.51 -10.32 22.92
C VAL A 553 -13.02 -10.03 23.03
N TRP A 554 -12.35 -9.78 21.90
CA TRP A 554 -10.91 -9.58 21.82
C TRP A 554 -10.48 -8.16 22.20
N THR A 555 -9.53 -8.06 23.13
CA THR A 555 -8.94 -6.78 23.56
C THR A 555 -7.59 -6.49 22.89
N GLY A 556 -6.84 -7.53 22.51
CA GLY A 556 -5.49 -7.45 21.96
C GLY A 556 -4.42 -7.04 22.99
N ALA A 557 -4.74 -7.06 24.28
CA ALA A 557 -3.84 -6.65 25.36
C ALA A 557 -3.26 -7.83 26.16
N ASP A 558 -4.09 -8.85 26.41
CA ASP A 558 -3.76 -10.06 27.15
C ASP A 558 -4.26 -11.28 26.37
N LEU A 559 -3.33 -11.94 25.67
CA LEU A 559 -3.66 -13.07 24.79
C LEU A 559 -4.32 -14.24 25.54
N PRO A 560 -3.81 -14.70 26.70
CA PRO A 560 -4.50 -15.68 27.53
C PRO A 560 -5.95 -15.30 27.88
N TYR A 561 -6.18 -14.03 28.26
CA TYR A 561 -7.53 -13.53 28.53
C TYR A 561 -8.43 -13.57 27.30
N ASP A 562 -7.94 -13.02 26.20
CA ASP A 562 -8.73 -12.89 24.97
C ASP A 562 -9.11 -14.26 24.42
N LEU A 563 -8.18 -15.22 24.39
CA LEU A 563 -8.46 -16.59 23.91
C LEU A 563 -9.43 -17.35 24.83
N ALA A 564 -9.35 -17.17 26.15
CA ALA A 564 -10.34 -17.73 27.06
C ALA A 564 -11.75 -17.15 26.81
N ALA A 565 -11.82 -15.84 26.55
CA ALA A 565 -13.07 -15.18 26.20
C ALA A 565 -13.63 -15.67 24.85
N VAL A 566 -12.76 -15.83 23.84
CA VAL A 566 -13.12 -16.39 22.52
C VAL A 566 -13.64 -17.82 22.68
N LEU A 567 -12.93 -18.69 23.41
CA LEU A 567 -13.34 -20.06 23.69
C LEU A 567 -14.75 -20.09 24.30
N ARG A 568 -14.96 -19.32 25.37
CA ARG A 568 -16.26 -19.23 26.04
C ARG A 568 -17.37 -18.77 25.10
N ARG A 569 -17.12 -17.69 24.35
CA ARG A 569 -18.12 -17.05 23.51
C ARG A 569 -18.50 -17.93 22.32
N ARG A 570 -17.51 -18.44 21.58
CA ARG A 570 -17.74 -19.29 20.41
C ARG A 570 -18.36 -20.63 20.77
N TYR A 571 -18.01 -21.20 21.93
CA TYR A 571 -18.68 -22.39 22.45
C TYR A 571 -20.16 -22.12 22.70
N MET A 572 -20.50 -21.00 23.35
CA MET A 572 -21.87 -20.59 23.62
C MET A 572 -22.68 -20.32 22.34
N ASP A 573 -22.10 -19.60 21.38
CA ASP A 573 -22.77 -19.24 20.12
C ASP A 573 -23.08 -20.45 19.25
N SER A 574 -22.28 -21.52 19.39
CA SER A 574 -22.43 -22.76 18.63
C SER A 574 -23.05 -23.91 19.42
N LEU A 575 -23.65 -23.68 20.60
CA LEU A 575 -24.21 -24.77 21.45
C LEU A 575 -25.26 -25.64 20.74
N LYS A 576 -26.03 -25.03 19.83
CA LYS A 576 -27.09 -25.71 19.07
C LYS A 576 -26.62 -26.29 17.74
N ASP A 577 -25.39 -25.96 17.34
CA ASP A 577 -24.84 -26.37 16.07
C ASP A 577 -24.44 -27.86 16.16
N GLU A 578 -23.93 -28.42 15.07
CA GLU A 578 -23.49 -29.82 15.03
C GLU A 578 -22.10 -29.97 15.63
N GLN A 579 -21.24 -28.97 15.40
CA GLN A 579 -19.87 -28.89 15.89
C GLN A 579 -19.60 -27.52 16.52
N PRO A 580 -18.67 -27.41 17.49
CA PRO A 580 -18.27 -26.13 18.03
C PRO A 580 -17.61 -25.27 16.96
N ALA A 581 -17.90 -23.98 16.99
CA ALA A 581 -17.31 -22.99 16.08
C ALA A 581 -15.85 -22.68 16.44
N LEU A 582 -15.03 -23.73 16.59
CA LEU A 582 -13.61 -23.71 16.97
C LEU A 582 -12.75 -24.54 15.99
N ARG A 583 -13.35 -25.09 14.94
CA ARG A 583 -12.61 -25.75 13.86
C ARG A 583 -11.87 -24.73 13.02
N ALA A 584 -10.62 -25.04 12.71
CA ALA A 584 -9.76 -24.23 11.87
C ALA A 584 -9.27 -24.99 10.65
N VAL A 585 -8.94 -24.24 9.60
CA VAL A 585 -8.36 -24.79 8.37
C VAL A 585 -6.96 -25.34 8.65
N TYR A 586 -6.19 -24.65 9.49
CA TYR A 586 -4.85 -25.07 9.90
C TYR A 586 -4.78 -25.31 11.40
N GLY A 587 -4.06 -26.37 11.80
CA GLY A 587 -3.74 -26.65 13.20
C GLY A 587 -2.30 -26.26 13.58
N ALA A 588 -2.11 -25.86 14.83
CA ALA A 588 -0.80 -25.73 15.46
C ALA A 588 -0.25 -27.11 15.85
N LYS A 589 1.08 -27.26 15.88
CA LYS A 589 1.70 -28.49 16.39
C LYS A 589 1.54 -28.56 17.91
N LEU A 590 1.44 -29.76 18.45
CA LEU A 590 1.34 -29.95 19.91
C LEU A 590 2.50 -29.30 20.67
N ASP A 591 3.74 -29.47 20.19
CA ASP A 591 4.92 -28.89 20.83
C ASP A 591 4.84 -27.36 20.94
N ASP A 592 4.27 -26.69 19.94
CA ASP A 592 4.09 -25.23 19.93
C ASP A 592 3.07 -24.82 21.00
N VAL A 593 1.97 -25.55 21.11
CA VAL A 593 0.92 -25.27 22.10
C VAL A 593 1.45 -25.51 23.52
N LEU A 594 2.27 -26.54 23.71
CA LEU A 594 2.92 -26.79 25.00
C LEU A 594 3.97 -25.72 25.33
N ALA A 595 4.73 -25.22 24.34
CA ALA A 595 5.63 -24.08 24.53
C ALA A 595 4.87 -22.80 24.90
N PHE A 596 3.73 -22.54 24.26
CA PHE A 596 2.81 -21.47 24.64
C PHE A 596 2.31 -21.63 26.09
N LEU A 597 1.91 -22.84 26.48
CA LEU A 597 1.42 -23.12 27.83
C LEU A 597 2.50 -22.84 28.89
N ARG A 598 3.76 -23.14 28.59
CA ARG A 598 4.92 -22.85 29.46
C ARG A 598 5.36 -21.39 29.47
N GLY A 599 4.81 -20.54 28.60
CA GLY A 599 5.19 -19.12 28.51
C GLY A 599 6.51 -18.87 27.79
N GLU A 600 6.90 -19.77 26.88
CA GLU A 600 8.16 -19.70 26.13
C GLU A 600 8.06 -18.87 24.83
N LEU A 601 6.85 -18.45 24.43
CA LEU A 601 6.56 -17.77 23.17
C LEU A 601 6.15 -16.30 23.39
N ASP A 602 6.28 -15.47 22.35
CA ASP A 602 5.83 -14.07 22.39
C ASP A 602 4.32 -13.94 22.14
N ASP A 603 3.57 -13.81 23.23
CA ASP A 603 2.12 -13.62 23.22
C ASP A 603 1.68 -12.38 22.41
N ARG A 604 2.47 -11.29 22.39
CA ARG A 604 2.12 -10.07 21.64
C ARG A 604 2.29 -10.29 20.15
N LEU A 605 3.30 -11.06 19.75
CA LEU A 605 3.53 -11.42 18.36
C LEU A 605 2.41 -12.32 17.84
N ILE A 606 2.04 -13.36 18.61
CA ILE A 606 0.91 -14.25 18.28
C ILE A 606 -0.39 -13.44 18.13
N ALA A 607 -0.67 -12.52 19.06
CA ALA A 607 -1.87 -11.68 19.00
C ALA A 607 -1.90 -10.83 17.72
N ARG A 608 -0.83 -10.09 17.43
CA ARG A 608 -0.74 -9.22 16.23
C ARG A 608 -0.87 -10.00 14.92
N TRP A 609 -0.24 -11.17 14.83
CA TRP A 609 -0.32 -12.00 13.64
C TRP A 609 -1.68 -12.66 13.48
N THR A 610 -2.34 -13.03 14.59
CA THR A 610 -3.72 -13.52 14.57
C THR A 610 -4.66 -12.44 14.04
N GLU A 611 -4.51 -11.20 14.54
CA GLU A 611 -5.25 -10.03 14.08
C GLU A 611 -5.05 -9.80 12.57
N ALA A 612 -3.80 -9.73 12.11
CA ALA A 612 -3.44 -9.52 10.71
C ALA A 612 -4.01 -10.60 9.78
N MET A 613 -3.80 -11.88 10.11
CA MET A 613 -4.22 -13.01 9.27
C MET A 613 -5.73 -13.27 9.33
N SER A 614 -6.46 -12.71 10.31
CA SER A 614 -7.92 -12.83 10.37
C SER A 614 -8.65 -12.11 9.22
N LEU A 615 -7.97 -11.19 8.54
CA LEU A 615 -8.47 -10.52 7.33
C LEU A 615 -8.58 -11.47 6.12
N ILE A 616 -7.87 -12.61 6.17
CA ILE A 616 -7.87 -13.64 5.12
C ILE A 616 -9.14 -14.49 5.26
N GLY A 617 -9.76 -14.79 4.12
CA GLY A 617 -10.96 -15.59 4.02
C GLY A 617 -10.68 -17.08 4.16
N TRP A 618 -10.33 -17.53 5.37
CA TRP A 618 -10.09 -18.95 5.63
C TRP A 618 -11.38 -19.78 5.46
N HIS A 619 -11.32 -20.81 4.63
CA HIS A 619 -12.36 -21.79 4.35
C HIS A 619 -11.74 -23.19 4.18
N PHE A 620 -12.52 -24.25 4.43
CA PHE A 620 -12.12 -25.59 4.00
C PHE A 620 -12.25 -25.69 2.47
N GLY A 621 -11.57 -26.63 1.81
CA GLY A 621 -11.79 -26.92 0.39
C GLY A 621 -13.27 -27.17 0.12
N LYS A 622 -13.76 -26.88 -1.09
CA LYS A 622 -15.18 -27.08 -1.42
C LYS A 622 -15.59 -28.54 -1.16
N ASP A 623 -16.64 -28.73 -0.38
CA ASP A 623 -17.35 -30.01 -0.27
C ASP A 623 -17.86 -30.44 -1.65
N PRO A 624 -17.76 -31.72 -2.03
CA PRO A 624 -18.22 -32.24 -3.32
C PRO A 624 -19.75 -32.14 -3.57
N ASP A 625 -20.53 -31.57 -2.64
CA ASP A 625 -21.97 -31.37 -2.76
C ASP A 625 -22.37 -30.00 -3.37
N ASP A 626 -21.43 -29.25 -3.95
CA ASP A 626 -21.69 -28.04 -4.77
C ASP A 626 -21.89 -28.52 -6.23
N GLU A 627 -23.15 -28.56 -6.73
CA GLU A 627 -23.63 -29.20 -7.99
C GLU A 627 -22.92 -28.80 -9.31
N ASN A 628 -21.85 -27.99 -9.27
CA ASN A 628 -21.09 -27.53 -10.44
C ASN A 628 -19.56 -27.71 -10.33
N ALA A 629 -19.03 -28.55 -9.43
CA ALA A 629 -17.58 -28.79 -9.34
C ALA A 629 -17.16 -30.08 -10.08
N PRO A 630 -16.06 -30.06 -10.88
CA PRO A 630 -15.50 -31.28 -11.45
C PRO A 630 -14.89 -32.16 -10.34
N GLU A 631 -15.22 -33.45 -10.38
CA GLU A 631 -14.82 -34.47 -9.40
C GLU A 631 -13.30 -34.46 -9.15
N SER A 632 -12.86 -34.03 -7.97
CA SER A 632 -11.51 -34.36 -7.49
C SER A 632 -11.43 -34.48 -5.97
N ALA A 633 -10.88 -35.63 -5.56
CA ALA A 633 -10.37 -36.06 -4.26
C ALA A 633 -11.34 -36.10 -3.06
N SER A 634 -11.87 -37.30 -2.83
CA SER A 634 -12.67 -37.73 -1.69
C SER A 634 -11.95 -37.58 -0.33
N GLU A 635 -12.68 -37.11 0.69
CA GLU A 635 -12.26 -37.15 2.10
C GLU A 635 -11.93 -38.56 2.60
N LYS A 636 -12.45 -39.60 1.93
CA LYS A 636 -12.07 -41.01 2.15
C LYS A 636 -10.62 -41.31 1.79
N ALA A 637 -10.04 -40.63 0.79
CA ALA A 637 -8.66 -40.88 0.38
C ALA A 637 -7.63 -40.36 1.40
N VAL A 638 -7.98 -39.35 2.22
CA VAL A 638 -7.12 -38.85 3.30
C VAL A 638 -7.22 -39.74 4.55
N GLU A 639 -8.42 -40.30 4.83
CA GLU A 639 -8.59 -41.29 5.90
C GLU A 639 -7.93 -42.64 5.57
N GLU A 640 -7.92 -43.08 4.30
CA GLU A 640 -7.30 -44.34 3.88
C GLU A 640 -5.79 -44.23 3.58
N ALA A 641 -5.30 -43.12 3.01
CA ALA A 641 -3.86 -42.96 2.73
C ALA A 641 -2.99 -42.77 3.98
N ALA A 642 -3.55 -42.30 5.09
CA ALA A 642 -2.84 -42.20 6.38
C ALA A 642 -2.77 -43.53 7.15
N ILE A 643 -3.49 -44.56 6.68
CA ILE A 643 -3.43 -45.93 7.24
C ILE A 643 -2.27 -46.72 6.62
N GLU A 644 -1.73 -46.30 5.47
CA GLU A 644 -0.66 -47.02 4.75
C GLU A 644 0.77 -46.51 5.01
N ASP A 645 0.97 -45.34 5.62
CA ASP A 645 2.32 -44.87 5.97
C ASP A 645 2.78 -45.39 7.35
N ASP A 646 2.82 -46.73 7.46
CA ASP A 646 3.37 -47.48 8.60
C ASP A 646 4.92 -47.49 8.58
N ARG A 647 5.54 -46.45 8.00
CA ARG A 647 7.00 -46.33 7.82
C ARG A 647 7.58 -45.10 8.51
N GLN A 648 7.33 -44.98 9.81
CA GLN A 648 8.32 -44.65 10.85
C GLN A 648 7.58 -44.37 12.16
N PRO A 649 7.86 -45.09 13.25
CA PRO A 649 7.37 -44.68 14.56
C PRO A 649 8.09 -43.37 14.93
N LEU A 650 7.42 -42.24 14.71
CA LEU A 650 7.71 -41.03 15.47
C LEU A 650 7.74 -41.48 16.93
N ALA A 651 8.84 -41.22 17.64
CA ALA A 651 9.00 -41.58 19.04
C ALA A 651 7.90 -40.88 19.87
N MET A 652 6.73 -41.50 19.98
CA MET A 652 5.58 -40.96 20.68
C MET A 652 5.80 -41.16 22.18
N THR A 653 6.48 -40.22 22.83
CA THR A 653 6.57 -40.17 24.28
C THR A 653 5.45 -39.28 24.80
N SER A 654 4.50 -39.85 25.55
CA SER A 654 3.50 -39.07 26.30
C SER A 654 4.10 -38.36 27.53
N GLU A 655 5.40 -38.52 27.75
CA GLU A 655 6.16 -37.91 28.84
C GLU A 655 6.27 -36.40 28.61
N GLY A 656 5.64 -35.60 29.48
CA GLY A 656 5.73 -34.14 29.46
C GLY A 656 4.46 -33.39 29.02
N ILE A 657 3.38 -34.08 28.65
CA ILE A 657 2.08 -33.42 28.38
C ILE A 657 1.35 -33.15 29.70
N GLU A 658 0.97 -31.90 29.93
CA GLU A 658 0.19 -31.50 31.11
C GLU A 658 -1.18 -32.23 31.13
N PRO A 659 -1.50 -33.04 32.16
CA PRO A 659 -2.71 -33.86 32.20
C PRO A 659 -4.01 -33.04 32.08
N ALA A 660 -4.01 -31.83 32.66
CA ALA A 660 -5.15 -30.91 32.57
C ALA A 660 -5.41 -30.47 31.12
N TYR A 661 -4.35 -30.15 30.37
CA TYR A 661 -4.45 -29.80 28.95
C TYR A 661 -4.92 -31.00 28.13
N ALA A 662 -4.30 -32.17 28.33
CA ALA A 662 -4.65 -33.38 27.60
C ALA A 662 -6.13 -33.74 27.75
N ALA A 663 -6.67 -33.68 28.96
CA ALA A 663 -8.08 -33.97 29.23
C ALA A 663 -9.02 -32.98 28.54
N LEU A 664 -8.81 -31.68 28.75
CA LEU A 664 -9.73 -30.65 28.26
C LEU A 664 -9.66 -30.50 26.74
N ARG A 665 -8.46 -30.58 26.14
CA ARG A 665 -8.32 -30.56 24.69
C ARG A 665 -8.90 -31.81 24.05
N THR A 666 -8.67 -33.01 24.62
CA THR A 666 -9.26 -34.25 24.11
C THR A 666 -10.79 -34.18 24.11
N LEU A 667 -11.41 -33.67 25.18
CA LEU A 667 -12.85 -33.48 25.22
C LEU A 667 -13.33 -32.55 24.10
N LEU A 668 -12.63 -31.44 23.86
CA LEU A 668 -12.96 -30.51 22.79
C LEU A 668 -12.85 -31.16 21.41
N GLU A 669 -11.78 -31.95 21.17
CA GLU A 669 -11.63 -32.70 19.91
C GLU A 669 -12.77 -33.68 19.69
N LEU A 670 -13.21 -34.40 20.72
CA LEU A 670 -14.37 -35.29 20.63
C LEU A 670 -15.67 -34.54 20.30
N GLU A 671 -15.81 -33.27 20.68
CA GLU A 671 -16.93 -32.43 20.26
C GLU A 671 -16.77 -31.88 18.84
N CYS A 672 -15.53 -31.69 18.36
CA CYS A 672 -15.21 -31.32 16.98
C CYS A 672 -15.31 -32.49 15.99
N GLU A 673 -15.17 -33.74 16.45
CA GLU A 673 -15.22 -34.94 15.61
C GLU A 673 -16.54 -35.02 14.83
N TRP A 674 -16.44 -35.32 13.53
CA TRP A 674 -17.60 -35.59 12.69
C TRP A 674 -18.33 -36.85 13.16
N GLN A 675 -19.66 -36.74 13.35
CA GLN A 675 -20.48 -37.82 13.93
C GLN A 675 -21.23 -38.64 12.88
N GLY A 676 -20.85 -38.54 11.60
CA GLY A 676 -21.40 -39.33 10.50
C GLY A 676 -22.77 -38.83 9.99
N LYS A 677 -23.31 -39.52 8.98
CA LYS A 677 -24.57 -39.13 8.30
C LYS A 677 -25.84 -39.48 9.08
N GLU A 678 -25.78 -40.40 10.04
CA GLU A 678 -26.94 -40.82 10.83
C GLU A 678 -27.18 -39.92 12.03
N ARG A 679 -28.10 -38.96 11.87
CA ARG A 679 -28.48 -37.98 12.89
C ARG A 679 -28.94 -38.59 14.23
N ALA A 680 -29.46 -39.82 14.21
CA ALA A 680 -29.88 -40.53 15.42
C ALA A 680 -28.71 -40.96 16.32
N GLN A 681 -27.51 -41.12 15.75
CA GLN A 681 -26.29 -41.48 16.47
C GLN A 681 -25.55 -40.27 17.03
N TRP A 682 -26.02 -39.05 16.71
CA TRP A 682 -25.36 -37.83 17.14
C TRP A 682 -25.50 -37.64 18.65
N LYS A 683 -24.35 -37.50 19.31
CA LYS A 683 -24.26 -37.13 20.71
C LYS A 683 -24.58 -35.64 20.79
N LYS A 684 -25.79 -35.30 21.25
CA LYS A 684 -26.10 -33.91 21.63
C LYS A 684 -25.02 -33.42 22.59
N ARG A 685 -24.40 -32.27 22.29
CA ARG A 685 -23.37 -31.65 23.14
C ARG A 685 -23.93 -31.42 24.54
N ARG A 686 -23.31 -32.05 25.52
CA ARG A 686 -23.70 -32.02 26.95
C ARG A 686 -22.54 -31.65 27.87
N SER A 687 -21.34 -31.42 27.33
CA SER A 687 -20.12 -31.18 28.11
C SER A 687 -19.79 -29.69 28.32
N GLN A 688 -20.82 -28.83 28.34
CA GLN A 688 -20.66 -27.37 28.53
C GLN A 688 -19.97 -27.02 29.86
N GLN A 689 -20.26 -27.79 30.92
CA GLN A 689 -19.80 -27.48 32.28
C GLN A 689 -18.26 -27.47 32.41
N PRO A 690 -17.50 -28.47 31.91
CA PRO A 690 -16.03 -28.40 31.84
C PRO A 690 -15.49 -27.09 31.27
N PHE A 691 -15.98 -26.66 30.10
CA PHE A 691 -15.48 -25.45 29.43
C PHE A 691 -15.90 -24.17 30.15
N ALA A 692 -17.11 -24.14 30.75
CA ALA A 692 -17.56 -23.02 31.57
C ALA A 692 -16.69 -22.84 32.83
N LEU A 693 -16.28 -23.93 33.47
CA LEU A 693 -15.38 -23.92 34.64
C LEU A 693 -13.94 -23.56 34.25
N LEU A 694 -13.45 -24.05 33.10
CA LEU A 694 -12.15 -23.71 32.55
C LEU A 694 -12.03 -22.21 32.28
N CYS A 695 -13.05 -21.61 31.65
CA CYS A 695 -13.06 -20.19 31.30
C CYS A 695 -13.21 -19.24 32.51
N GLN A 696 -13.38 -19.77 33.74
CA GLN A 696 -13.28 -18.96 34.97
C GLN A 696 -11.83 -18.62 35.34
N ARG A 697 -10.85 -19.37 34.80
CA ARG A 697 -9.40 -19.13 35.02
C ARG A 697 -9.00 -19.08 36.50
N SER A 698 -9.68 -19.86 37.33
CA SER A 698 -9.40 -19.96 38.76
C SER A 698 -8.72 -21.27 39.09
N ALA A 699 -7.69 -21.23 39.91
CA ALA A 699 -7.06 -22.43 40.48
C ALA A 699 -8.08 -23.33 41.21
N SER A 700 -9.18 -22.77 41.74
CA SER A 700 -10.24 -23.54 42.42
C SER A 700 -11.27 -24.18 41.50
N SER A 701 -11.49 -23.65 40.28
CA SER A 701 -12.48 -24.18 39.34
C SER A 701 -11.89 -25.23 38.39
N LEU A 702 -10.59 -25.13 38.13
CA LEU A 702 -9.89 -26.03 37.24
C LEU A 702 -10.02 -27.52 37.66
N PRO A 703 -10.01 -27.90 38.98
CA PRO A 703 -10.02 -29.31 39.38
C PRO A 703 -11.30 -29.99 38.93
N LEU A 704 -12.39 -29.24 39.08
CA LEU A 704 -13.72 -29.62 38.69
C LEU A 704 -13.83 -29.72 37.16
N ALA A 705 -13.22 -28.78 36.43
CA ALA A 705 -13.21 -28.80 34.96
C ALA A 705 -12.51 -30.06 34.41
N VAL A 706 -11.32 -30.38 34.94
CA VAL A 706 -10.53 -31.56 34.52
C VAL A 706 -11.23 -32.86 34.91
N SER A 707 -11.76 -32.95 36.13
CA SER A 707 -12.49 -34.13 36.59
C SER A 707 -13.74 -34.40 35.74
N GLU A 708 -14.52 -33.37 35.41
CA GLU A 708 -15.69 -33.52 34.53
C GLU A 708 -15.27 -33.84 33.09
N ALA A 709 -14.13 -33.34 32.61
CA ALA A 709 -13.61 -33.70 31.30
C ALA A 709 -13.29 -35.20 31.20
N PHE A 710 -12.54 -35.76 32.17
CA PHE A 710 -12.26 -37.20 32.21
C PHE A 710 -13.52 -38.05 32.33
N ARG A 711 -14.53 -37.57 33.07
CA ARG A 711 -15.84 -38.23 33.15
C ARG A 711 -16.51 -38.32 31.77
N TRP A 712 -16.54 -37.22 31.01
CA TRP A 712 -17.11 -37.24 29.66
C TRP A 712 -16.31 -38.10 28.69
N ILE A 713 -14.97 -38.05 28.75
CA ILE A 713 -14.09 -38.92 27.95
C ILE A 713 -14.34 -40.40 28.27
N SER A 714 -14.52 -40.76 29.55
CA SER A 714 -14.89 -42.11 29.96
C SER A 714 -16.23 -42.59 29.38
N ILE A 715 -17.19 -41.69 29.16
CA ILE A 715 -18.51 -42.00 28.60
C ILE A 715 -18.44 -42.08 27.07
N TRP A 716 -17.76 -41.14 26.43
CA TRP A 716 -17.75 -41.00 24.98
C TRP A 716 -16.74 -41.89 24.29
N GLY A 717 -15.60 -42.09 24.94
CA GLY A 717 -14.44 -42.81 24.45
C GLY A 717 -13.63 -42.07 23.40
N VAL A 718 -12.34 -42.39 23.34
CA VAL A 718 -11.41 -41.91 22.30
C VAL A 718 -11.06 -43.04 21.35
N ARG A 719 -10.64 -42.71 20.12
CA ARG A 719 -10.06 -43.71 19.20
C ARG A 719 -8.84 -44.34 19.87
N ASN A 720 -8.68 -45.66 19.74
CA ASN A 720 -7.61 -46.37 20.45
C ASN A 720 -6.21 -45.98 19.90
N PRO A 721 -5.32 -45.37 20.72
CA PRO A 721 -4.01 -44.93 20.27
C PRO A 721 -2.93 -46.03 20.32
N TRP A 722 -3.21 -47.21 20.90
CA TRP A 722 -2.22 -48.23 21.25
C TRP A 722 -1.99 -49.26 20.12
N GLY A 723 -1.49 -48.81 18.96
CA GLY A 723 -1.06 -49.69 17.86
C GLY A 723 -2.20 -50.38 17.08
N ALA A 724 -1.86 -50.98 15.93
CA ALA A 724 -2.86 -51.53 15.00
C ALA A 724 -3.61 -52.75 15.57
N ALA A 725 -2.92 -53.65 16.27
CA ALA A 725 -3.52 -54.85 16.84
C ALA A 725 -4.57 -54.52 17.92
N ALA A 726 -4.26 -53.62 18.87
CA ALA A 726 -5.21 -53.23 19.90
C ALA A 726 -6.38 -52.41 19.30
N ARG A 727 -6.15 -51.64 18.24
CA ARG A 727 -7.22 -50.94 17.49
C ARG A 727 -8.20 -51.90 16.83
N ALA A 728 -7.73 -53.02 16.28
CA ALA A 728 -8.59 -54.02 15.66
C ALA A 728 -9.50 -54.70 16.69
N GLU A 729 -8.98 -54.97 17.89
CA GLU A 729 -9.76 -55.60 18.97
C GLU A 729 -10.71 -54.61 19.67
N THR A 730 -10.21 -53.42 19.98
CA THR A 730 -10.97 -52.37 20.70
C THR A 730 -10.79 -51.04 19.97
N PRO A 731 -11.67 -50.69 19.03
CA PRO A 731 -11.51 -49.49 18.19
C PRO A 731 -11.68 -48.17 18.98
N ARG A 732 -12.47 -48.18 20.06
CA ARG A 732 -12.63 -47.04 20.97
C ARG A 732 -12.39 -47.44 22.43
N ILE A 733 -11.59 -46.66 23.13
CA ILE A 733 -11.28 -46.84 24.55
C ILE A 733 -12.26 -46.03 25.40
N THR A 734 -12.95 -46.71 26.33
CA THR A 734 -13.94 -46.11 27.26
C THR A 734 -13.74 -46.61 28.70
N GLY A 735 -14.42 -45.98 29.66
CA GLY A 735 -14.57 -46.52 31.01
C GLY A 735 -13.27 -46.64 31.78
N ARG A 736 -12.95 -47.87 32.23
CA ARG A 736 -11.81 -48.17 33.13
C ARG A 736 -10.43 -47.89 32.54
N TYR A 737 -10.35 -47.78 31.22
CA TYR A 737 -9.11 -47.53 30.49
C TYR A 737 -8.85 -46.03 30.27
N VAL A 738 -9.72 -45.15 30.75
CA VAL A 738 -9.48 -43.71 30.79
C VAL A 738 -8.83 -43.36 32.13
N VAL A 739 -7.79 -42.53 32.12
CA VAL A 739 -7.07 -42.11 33.33
C VAL A 739 -8.07 -41.51 34.33
N ARG A 740 -8.00 -41.97 35.59
CA ARG A 740 -8.78 -41.40 36.70
C ARG A 740 -7.84 -40.58 37.59
N LEU A 741 -8.20 -39.32 37.80
CA LEU A 741 -7.60 -38.49 38.84
C LEU A 741 -8.55 -38.49 40.04
N ASP A 742 -8.14 -39.10 41.15
CA ASP A 742 -8.92 -39.07 42.38
C ASP A 742 -8.97 -37.63 42.94
N HIS A 743 -10.13 -37.22 43.48
CA HIS A 743 -10.35 -35.86 44.00
C HIS A 743 -9.28 -35.41 45.03
N GLY A 744 -8.64 -36.34 45.75
CA GLY A 744 -7.53 -36.06 46.67
C GLY A 744 -6.17 -35.82 46.01
N ASN A 745 -5.89 -36.44 44.86
CA ASN A 745 -4.63 -36.26 44.11
C ASN A 745 -4.62 -34.96 43.31
N ILE A 746 -5.79 -34.50 42.84
CA ILE A 746 -5.93 -33.21 42.14
C ILE A 746 -5.63 -32.03 43.08
N SER A 747 -5.91 -32.17 44.38
CA SER A 747 -5.58 -31.17 45.41
C SER A 747 -4.08 -31.12 45.77
N SER A 748 -3.30 -32.14 45.41
CA SER A 748 -1.85 -32.22 45.72
C SER A 748 -0.97 -31.64 44.61
N ALA A 749 -1.49 -31.54 43.39
CA ALA A 749 -0.87 -30.78 42.32
C ALA A 749 -1.14 -29.30 42.61
N VAL A 750 -0.15 -28.58 43.13
CA VAL A 750 -0.21 -27.12 43.26
C VAL A 750 -0.31 -26.56 41.84
N TRP A 751 -1.52 -26.25 41.41
CA TRP A 751 -1.73 -25.62 40.13
C TRP A 751 -1.40 -24.15 40.25
N ASP A 752 -0.32 -23.78 39.58
CA ASP A 752 0.08 -22.40 39.46
C ASP A 752 -1.05 -21.58 38.81
N GLN A 753 -1.32 -20.40 39.36
CA GLN A 753 -2.25 -19.44 38.77
C GLN A 753 -1.86 -19.15 37.32
N GLN A 754 -0.56 -19.14 37.01
CA GLN A 754 -0.03 -19.00 35.64
C GLN A 754 -0.50 -20.11 34.69
N LEU A 755 -0.59 -21.36 35.18
CA LEU A 755 -1.11 -22.48 34.40
C LEU A 755 -2.61 -22.32 34.15
N ALA A 756 -3.38 -22.01 35.19
CA ALA A 756 -4.83 -21.80 35.09
C ALA A 756 -5.19 -20.66 34.11
N ASP A 757 -4.35 -19.63 34.04
CA ASP A 757 -4.52 -18.49 33.15
C ASP A 757 -4.30 -18.85 31.68
N ARG A 758 -3.29 -19.66 31.37
CA ARG A 758 -2.93 -20.04 30.00
C ARG A 758 -3.68 -21.26 29.48
N LEU A 759 -4.22 -22.11 30.36
CA LEU A 759 -4.81 -23.39 29.94
C LEU A 759 -6.04 -23.22 29.06
N ALA A 760 -6.94 -22.30 29.40
CA ALA A 760 -8.12 -22.01 28.57
C ALA A 760 -7.72 -21.52 27.18
N ALA A 761 -6.68 -20.68 27.12
CA ALA A 761 -6.13 -20.19 25.86
C ALA A 761 -5.49 -21.32 25.04
N ALA A 762 -4.71 -22.19 25.66
CA ALA A 762 -4.10 -23.34 25.00
C ALA A 762 -5.16 -24.32 24.45
N VAL A 763 -6.24 -24.55 25.19
CA VAL A 763 -7.38 -25.38 24.72
C VAL A 763 -8.09 -24.71 23.54
N CYS A 764 -8.15 -23.38 23.49
CA CYS A 764 -8.73 -22.64 22.36
C CYS A 764 -7.91 -22.77 21.06
N ILE A 765 -6.58 -22.95 21.15
CA ILE A 765 -5.69 -23.05 19.98
C ILE A 765 -6.00 -24.35 19.21
N PRO A 766 -6.42 -24.29 17.93
CA PRO A 766 -6.67 -25.48 17.14
C PRO A 766 -5.41 -26.32 16.94
N LEU A 767 -5.52 -27.63 17.19
CA LEU A 767 -4.43 -28.60 17.08
C LEU A 767 -4.45 -29.28 15.71
N ARG A 768 -3.28 -29.71 15.22
CA ARG A 768 -3.20 -30.62 14.07
C ARG A 768 -3.83 -31.96 14.43
N TRP A 769 -4.67 -32.49 13.54
CA TRP A 769 -5.36 -33.76 13.72
C TRP A 769 -4.45 -34.94 14.08
N GLN A 770 -3.26 -35.02 13.47
CA GLN A 770 -2.29 -36.08 13.75
C GLN A 770 -1.77 -36.05 15.20
N ASP A 771 -1.71 -34.88 15.80
CA ASP A 771 -1.22 -34.73 17.17
C ASP A 771 -2.28 -35.12 18.22
N CYS A 772 -3.55 -35.27 17.82
CA CYS A 772 -4.61 -35.75 18.72
C CYS A 772 -4.31 -37.14 19.29
N TRP A 773 -3.57 -37.98 18.56
CA TRP A 773 -3.15 -39.30 19.03
C TRP A 773 -2.27 -39.25 20.29
N GLN A 774 -1.42 -38.22 20.40
CA GLN A 774 -0.60 -37.99 21.59
C GLN A 774 -1.48 -37.66 22.80
N LEU A 775 -2.52 -36.85 22.59
CA LEU A 775 -3.49 -36.51 23.64
C LEU A 775 -4.29 -37.73 24.08
N TYR A 776 -4.78 -38.53 23.12
CA TYR A 776 -5.53 -39.76 23.42
C TYR A 776 -4.69 -40.73 24.23
N ARG A 777 -3.39 -40.85 23.93
CA ARG A 777 -2.46 -41.67 24.70
C ARG A 777 -2.25 -41.13 26.11
N ALA A 778 -2.16 -39.82 26.28
CA ALA A 778 -2.01 -39.18 27.59
C ALA A 778 -3.25 -39.35 28.49
N VAL A 779 -4.45 -39.51 27.92
CA VAL A 779 -5.70 -39.69 28.69
C VAL A 779 -6.17 -41.15 28.81
N THR A 780 -5.46 -42.11 28.20
CA THR A 780 -5.82 -43.53 28.24
C THR A 780 -4.71 -44.41 28.80
N LEU A 781 -5.11 -45.50 29.43
CA LEU A 781 -4.24 -46.59 29.86
C LEU A 781 -4.18 -47.65 28.76
N PRO A 782 -3.04 -48.35 28.59
CA PRO A 782 -2.92 -49.42 27.61
C PRO A 782 -3.93 -50.55 27.92
N PRO A 783 -4.74 -50.99 26.94
CA PRO A 783 -5.63 -52.12 27.13
C PRO A 783 -4.81 -53.41 27.25
N GLY A 784 -4.81 -54.04 28.43
CA GLY A 784 -4.12 -55.32 28.66
C GLY A 784 -3.03 -55.36 29.75
N ILE A 785 -3.07 -54.47 30.75
CA ILE A 785 -2.36 -54.65 32.04
C ILE A 785 -3.34 -55.19 33.08
#